data_AF-A0A9P7M8E0-F1
#
_entry.id   AF-A0A9P7M8E0-F1
#
_cell.length_a   1.000
_cell.length_b   1.000
_cell.length_c   1.000
_cell.angle_alpha   90.00
_cell.angle_beta   90.00
_cell.angle_gamma   90.00
#
_symmetry.space_group_name_H-M   'P 1'
#
loop_
_entity.id
_entity.type
_entity.pdbx_description
1 polymer ?
#
loop_
_entity_poly.entity_id
_entity_poly.type
_entity_poly.pdbx_seq_one_letter_code
_entity_poly.pdbx_strand_id
1 'polypeptide(L)'
;MNSRQACSVARRLFHLSTSQARAISGLAPPVAFRRLLTSSSKSAKNDSDRGPSTSRKPAARHSVRLQSQFVAVIAGATSLLCVAIYLYPAPYATFDAHHPSSDAVTSSQPAHRSSDCSSIVEDEGRDPSLPRFRINEVRKHGRDSDNPWVIYGDKVYDITEWIPAHPGGQVILRAAGGSIDPYWDIFTIHKNQYVYDILSQYLIGYVDRADLINGKPAQDQIEDPFQNEPDRHPSLITRTAKPRNAETPSEALSSHFLTPNELFYVRNHMWVPSVQANASEDHCLTIELVDGTMKEYTLRDLKTKFPPRKVTAVLQCSGNRRSHMNLDSGRKTNGLPWQAGAISNASWEGVLLSDLLADAGLDLNEARNGLGDTKHVQFMGMEAYGASIPIKKAIDPLGDVLLAYSMNDEPLPRDHGFPLRAIVPGYVAARSVKWLNHVTLSDEESPSQWQRKDYKCFGPNQTKVDWDAAPAIQEMPVQSAITSLQLGKWTRPSAEPHVLKNSDTINSPSQSTPEQEITMAGYAFSGGGRSIVRVDVSLDGGTSWDQAHILPDCVTKNGKPSPCQGNGSWAWTRWSFNGHIPLDNLKEKTPKSTEAQSTDTSNPSTQRCTTVLVKATDDAYNTQPDSHTATWNLRGNLASAWHRIQVCTDCSRALTRNV
;
A
#
# COMPACT_ATOMS: atom_id res chain seq x y z
N MET A 1 -34.09 8.59 28.86
CA MET A 1 -34.34 9.33 27.60
C MET A 1 -34.01 8.40 26.44
N ASN A 2 -34.94 8.21 25.51
CA ASN A 2 -35.00 7.04 24.62
C ASN A 2 -33.88 6.96 23.56
N SER A 3 -33.25 5.80 23.49
CA SER A 3 -32.08 5.40 22.68
C SER A 3 -32.34 5.19 21.17
N ARG A 4 -33.46 5.68 20.63
CA ARG A 4 -33.79 5.59 19.18
C ARG A 4 -33.57 6.87 18.38
N GLN A 5 -33.15 7.97 19.03
CA GLN A 5 -32.99 9.26 18.37
C GLN A 5 -31.58 9.54 17.82
N ALA A 6 -30.56 8.74 18.18
CA ALA A 6 -29.18 8.99 17.70
C ALA A 6 -28.98 8.66 16.21
N CYS A 7 -29.75 7.75 15.62
CA CYS A 7 -29.69 7.45 14.17
C CYS A 7 -30.47 8.44 13.29
N SER A 8 -31.44 9.20 13.81
CA SER A 8 -32.32 10.02 12.96
C SER A 8 -31.82 11.44 12.69
N VAL A 9 -30.76 11.89 13.36
CA VAL A 9 -30.24 13.27 13.23
C VAL A 9 -29.55 13.50 11.88
N ALA A 10 -29.06 12.45 11.21
CA ALA A 10 -28.50 12.55 9.85
C ALA A 10 -29.57 12.75 8.74
N ARG A 11 -30.86 12.56 9.05
CA ARG A 11 -31.95 12.59 8.06
C ARG A 11 -32.41 13.99 7.64
N ARG A 12 -31.96 15.06 8.32
CA ARG A 12 -32.45 16.45 8.09
C ARG A 12 -31.60 17.31 7.15
N LEU A 13 -30.41 16.86 6.74
CA LEU A 13 -29.53 17.65 5.86
C LEU A 13 -29.58 17.23 4.38
N PHE A 14 -30.28 16.15 4.02
CA PHE A 14 -30.26 15.58 2.66
C PHE A 14 -31.48 15.88 1.78
N HIS A 15 -32.48 16.65 2.25
CA HIS A 15 -33.72 16.88 1.50
C HIS A 15 -33.80 18.20 0.70
N LEU A 16 -32.67 18.89 0.49
CA LEU A 16 -32.60 20.14 -0.30
C LEU A 16 -31.60 20.04 -1.47
N SER A 17 -31.63 18.97 -2.24
CA SER A 17 -31.01 18.97 -3.58
C SER A 17 -31.55 17.81 -4.40
N THR A 18 -32.68 18.03 -5.08
CA THR A 18 -33.14 17.29 -6.28
C THR A 18 -34.54 17.77 -6.64
N SER A 19 -34.65 19.05 -7.03
CA SER A 19 -35.71 19.46 -7.93
C SER A 19 -35.10 20.47 -8.89
N GLN A 20 -35.37 20.30 -10.18
CA GLN A 20 -34.86 21.05 -11.34
C GLN A 20 -33.58 20.53 -11.97
N ALA A 21 -33.74 19.51 -12.83
CA ALA A 21 -33.08 19.52 -14.13
C ALA A 21 -33.85 18.66 -15.15
N ARG A 22 -34.13 19.29 -16.30
CA ARG A 22 -34.48 18.74 -17.63
C ARG A 22 -35.95 18.43 -17.96
N ALA A 23 -36.55 19.44 -18.57
CA ALA A 23 -37.41 19.28 -19.73
C ALA A 23 -36.58 19.31 -21.03
N ILE A 24 -37.14 18.69 -22.08
CA ILE A 24 -36.93 18.84 -23.53
C ILE A 24 -36.32 17.62 -24.26
N SER A 25 -37.13 17.18 -25.24
CA SER A 25 -36.88 16.38 -26.45
C SER A 25 -37.09 14.86 -26.40
N GLY A 26 -38.24 14.44 -26.94
CA GLY A 26 -38.53 13.07 -27.36
C GLY A 26 -39.52 13.09 -28.53
N LEU A 27 -39.00 13.13 -29.75
CA LEU A 27 -39.73 12.85 -30.99
C LEU A 27 -39.81 11.32 -31.16
N ALA A 28 -41.02 10.81 -31.37
CA ALA A 28 -41.26 9.42 -31.78
C ALA A 28 -40.89 9.21 -33.27
N PRO A 29 -40.60 7.97 -33.68
CA PRO A 29 -41.50 7.30 -34.64
C PRO A 29 -41.71 5.78 -34.39
N PRO A 30 -42.61 5.12 -35.15
CA PRO A 30 -43.33 3.92 -34.71
C PRO A 30 -43.05 2.63 -35.51
N VAL A 31 -43.78 1.55 -35.13
CA VAL A 31 -44.14 0.32 -35.89
C VAL A 31 -43.05 -0.79 -35.90
N ALA A 32 -43.15 -1.80 -35.02
CA ALA A 32 -43.93 -3.04 -35.14
C ALA A 32 -43.53 -3.96 -36.32
N PHE A 33 -42.89 -5.10 -36.00
CA PHE A 33 -43.03 -6.33 -36.77
C PHE A 33 -43.14 -7.53 -35.82
N ARG A 34 -44.35 -8.11 -35.79
CA ARG A 34 -44.70 -9.34 -35.10
C ARG A 34 -44.54 -10.46 -36.13
N ARG A 35 -43.77 -11.52 -35.83
CA ARG A 35 -44.00 -12.83 -36.44
C ARG A 35 -43.87 -13.93 -35.40
N LEU A 36 -45.01 -14.59 -35.21
CA LEU A 36 -45.25 -15.85 -34.52
C LEU A 36 -44.44 -17.00 -35.17
N LEU A 37 -44.16 -18.02 -34.38
CA LEU A 37 -44.27 -19.47 -34.65
C LEU A 37 -43.66 -20.18 -33.41
N THR A 38 -44.45 -20.52 -32.40
CA THR A 38 -45.13 -21.82 -32.15
C THR A 38 -44.26 -23.08 -32.16
N SER A 39 -44.47 -23.83 -31.07
CA SER A 39 -44.46 -25.28 -30.89
C SER A 39 -43.15 -26.04 -30.62
N SER A 40 -43.06 -26.48 -29.36
CA SER A 40 -42.93 -27.90 -28.94
C SER A 40 -41.61 -28.61 -29.22
N SER A 41 -41.12 -29.58 -28.46
CA SER A 41 -41.35 -30.13 -27.12
C SER A 41 -40.40 -31.33 -27.02
N LYS A 42 -40.04 -31.74 -25.79
CA LYS A 42 -39.46 -33.04 -25.39
C LYS A 42 -37.97 -33.25 -25.75
N SER A 43 -37.06 -33.41 -24.79
CA SER A 43 -36.96 -34.42 -23.70
C SER A 43 -36.70 -35.84 -24.19
N ALA A 44 -35.44 -36.27 -24.05
CA ALA A 44 -34.97 -37.56 -23.54
C ALA A 44 -33.45 -37.63 -23.81
N LYS A 45 -32.59 -37.54 -22.80
CA LYS A 45 -32.11 -38.62 -21.92
C LYS A 45 -31.23 -39.67 -22.62
N ASN A 46 -30.04 -39.73 -22.05
CA ASN A 46 -29.27 -40.91 -21.67
C ASN A 46 -28.25 -41.52 -22.66
N ASP A 47 -27.04 -41.49 -22.11
CA ASP A 47 -26.16 -42.63 -21.86
C ASP A 47 -25.13 -43.04 -22.91
N SER A 48 -23.89 -42.67 -22.54
CA SER A 48 -22.79 -43.56 -22.20
C SER A 48 -22.25 -44.52 -23.28
N ASP A 49 -20.94 -44.38 -23.45
CA ASP A 49 -19.93 -45.38 -23.05
C ASP A 49 -18.89 -45.69 -24.15
N ARG A 50 -17.62 -45.58 -23.70
CA ARG A 50 -16.41 -46.30 -24.12
C ARG A 50 -15.97 -46.34 -25.59
N GLY A 51 -14.79 -45.73 -25.79
CA GLY A 51 -13.58 -46.55 -25.99
C GLY A 51 -12.95 -46.54 -27.38
N PRO A 52 -11.64 -46.85 -27.49
CA PRO A 52 -10.73 -46.18 -28.41
C PRO A 52 -10.27 -47.05 -29.59
N SER A 53 -9.69 -46.44 -30.63
CA SER A 53 -8.35 -46.76 -31.17
C SER A 53 -8.12 -46.43 -32.66
N THR A 54 -6.92 -45.92 -32.93
CA THR A 54 -6.05 -46.15 -34.10
C THR A 54 -6.31 -45.49 -35.47
N SER A 55 -5.46 -44.49 -35.74
CA SER A 55 -4.63 -44.26 -36.95
C SER A 55 -5.08 -44.76 -38.34
N ARG A 56 -5.20 -43.83 -39.30
CA ARG A 56 -4.31 -43.69 -40.48
C ARG A 56 -4.68 -42.47 -41.33
N LYS A 57 -3.68 -41.63 -41.62
CA LYS A 57 -3.60 -40.68 -42.77
C LYS A 57 -3.49 -41.48 -44.10
N PRO A 58 -3.62 -40.90 -45.33
CA PRO A 58 -3.33 -39.50 -45.71
C PRO A 58 -4.25 -38.87 -46.80
N ALA A 59 -4.13 -37.53 -46.97
CA ALA A 59 -3.79 -36.85 -48.24
C ALA A 59 -4.40 -35.43 -48.34
N ALA A 60 -3.48 -34.46 -48.43
CA ALA A 60 -3.49 -33.16 -49.10
C ALA A 60 -4.82 -32.43 -49.43
N ARG A 61 -4.89 -31.14 -49.06
CA ARG A 61 -4.98 -30.01 -50.03
C ARG A 61 -4.77 -28.63 -49.39
N HIS A 62 -3.90 -27.87 -50.05
CA HIS A 62 -3.77 -26.42 -50.23
C HIS A 62 -3.70 -25.44 -49.04
N SER A 63 -2.48 -24.93 -48.86
CA SER A 63 -2.11 -23.63 -48.32
C SER A 63 -2.53 -22.47 -49.22
N VAL A 64 -3.03 -21.38 -48.61
CA VAL A 64 -3.00 -20.03 -49.19
C VAL A 64 -2.32 -19.12 -48.17
N ARG A 65 -1.18 -18.55 -48.56
CA ARG A 65 -0.38 -17.57 -47.81
C ARG A 65 -0.29 -16.33 -48.70
N LEU A 66 -0.90 -15.22 -48.31
CA LEU A 66 -0.75 -13.95 -49.02
C LEU A 66 0.52 -13.24 -48.52
N GLN A 67 1.44 -13.00 -49.45
CA GLN A 67 2.48 -11.97 -49.36
C GLN A 67 1.96 -10.70 -50.01
N SER A 68 2.28 -9.54 -49.45
CA SER A 68 2.48 -8.32 -50.23
C SER A 68 3.72 -7.61 -49.73
N GLN A 69 4.58 -7.29 -50.69
CA GLN A 69 5.87 -6.63 -50.56
C GLN A 69 5.64 -5.11 -50.59
N PHE A 70 6.45 -4.35 -49.86
CA PHE A 70 6.78 -2.98 -50.26
C PHE A 70 8.29 -2.77 -50.14
N VAL A 71 8.85 -2.27 -51.24
CA VAL A 71 10.27 -2.01 -51.50
C VAL A 71 10.62 -0.60 -51.05
N ALA A 72 11.78 -0.46 -50.43
CA ALA A 72 12.43 0.81 -50.10
C ALA A 72 13.28 1.31 -51.29
N VAL A 73 13.40 2.63 -51.45
CA VAL A 73 14.46 3.30 -52.24
C VAL A 73 15.06 4.45 -51.41
N ILE A 74 16.37 4.60 -51.59
CA ILE A 74 17.41 5.22 -50.75
C ILE A 74 17.83 6.61 -51.29
N ALA A 75 18.47 7.41 -50.42
CA ALA A 75 19.60 8.36 -50.64
C ALA A 75 19.28 9.83 -50.29
N GLY A 76 20.13 10.59 -49.58
CA GLY A 76 21.45 10.33 -49.00
C GLY A 76 22.04 11.58 -48.32
N ALA A 77 23.01 11.33 -47.41
CA ALA A 77 24.23 12.08 -46.98
C ALA A 77 24.28 13.63 -47.11
N THR A 78 24.80 14.45 -46.19
CA THR A 78 26.09 14.52 -45.42
C THR A 78 25.92 15.66 -44.37
N SER A 79 26.55 15.78 -43.19
CA SER A 79 27.99 15.92 -42.90
C SER A 79 28.24 16.00 -41.37
N LEU A 80 29.46 15.63 -40.98
CA LEU A 80 30.05 15.66 -39.64
C LEU A 80 30.18 17.07 -39.00
N LEU A 81 30.34 17.01 -37.66
CA LEU A 81 31.38 17.65 -36.81
C LEU A 81 30.85 18.70 -35.81
N CYS A 82 30.89 18.36 -34.50
CA CYS A 82 31.71 19.06 -33.49
C CYS A 82 31.48 18.47 -32.09
N VAL A 83 32.56 17.91 -31.55
CA VAL A 83 32.78 17.66 -30.12
C VAL A 83 33.05 18.99 -29.43
N ALA A 84 32.32 19.32 -28.36
CA ALA A 84 32.79 20.27 -27.35
C ALA A 84 32.19 19.92 -25.99
N ILE A 85 33.10 19.66 -25.07
CA ILE A 85 32.97 19.38 -23.65
C ILE A 85 32.38 20.60 -22.93
N TYR A 86 31.40 20.40 -22.06
CA TYR A 86 31.22 21.25 -20.88
C TYR A 86 30.87 20.37 -19.67
N LEU A 87 31.91 20.15 -18.86
CA LEU A 87 31.83 19.77 -17.46
C LEU A 87 31.45 21.03 -16.66
N TYR A 88 30.37 20.98 -15.89
CA TYR A 88 30.22 21.83 -14.71
C TYR A 88 29.72 21.01 -13.52
N PRO A 89 30.43 21.01 -12.38
CA PRO A 89 30.02 20.34 -11.17
C PRO A 89 28.99 21.22 -10.42
N ALA A 90 27.87 20.62 -10.00
CA ALA A 90 26.94 21.26 -9.09
C ALA A 90 27.51 21.20 -7.65
N PRO A 91 27.48 22.30 -6.87
CA PRO A 91 28.03 22.31 -5.51
C PRO A 91 27.17 21.51 -4.54
N TYR A 92 27.85 20.77 -3.66
CA TYR A 92 27.30 20.20 -2.44
C TYR A 92 26.88 21.33 -1.48
N ALA A 93 25.61 21.37 -1.09
CA ALA A 93 25.16 22.17 0.04
C ALA A 93 25.11 21.28 1.29
N THR A 94 26.08 21.48 2.17
CA THR A 94 26.09 21.03 3.56
C THR A 94 25.15 21.91 4.38
N PHE A 95 24.21 21.31 5.11
CA PHE A 95 23.39 22.02 6.09
C PHE A 95 23.87 21.62 7.49
N ASP A 96 24.59 22.52 8.14
CA ASP A 96 24.92 22.46 9.56
C ASP A 96 23.73 22.91 10.40
N ALA A 97 23.44 22.13 11.44
CA ALA A 97 22.45 22.42 12.45
C ALA A 97 23.04 23.39 13.49
N HIS A 98 22.42 24.57 13.66
CA HIS A 98 22.73 25.47 14.76
C HIS A 98 21.61 25.49 15.81
N HIS A 99 21.99 25.07 17.02
CA HIS A 99 21.32 25.37 18.28
C HIS A 99 21.33 26.88 18.57
N PRO A 100 20.26 27.47 19.13
CA PRO A 100 20.36 28.72 19.86
C PRO A 100 20.51 28.45 21.37
N SER A 101 21.64 28.88 21.92
CA SER A 101 21.86 29.07 23.34
C SER A 101 21.24 30.40 23.80
N SER A 102 20.68 30.38 25.01
CA SER A 102 20.23 31.53 25.80
C SER A 102 21.39 32.49 26.12
N ASP A 103 21.11 33.79 26.26
CA ASP A 103 21.54 34.57 27.44
C ASP A 103 20.93 35.99 27.50
N ALA A 104 21.12 36.60 28.67
CA ALA A 104 20.24 37.53 29.36
C ALA A 104 20.28 39.03 28.98
N VAL A 105 19.15 39.64 29.33
CA VAL A 105 18.82 41.05 29.61
C VAL A 105 19.95 41.94 30.14
N THR A 106 20.04 43.18 29.62
CA THR A 106 20.30 44.37 30.46
C THR A 106 19.75 45.65 29.83
N SER A 107 19.09 46.46 30.66
CA SER A 107 18.39 47.70 30.31
C SER A 107 19.31 48.93 30.38
N SER A 108 19.10 49.92 29.51
CA SER A 108 19.03 51.34 29.89
C SER A 108 18.52 52.21 28.73
N GLN A 109 17.48 53.01 29.00
CA GLN A 109 16.99 54.08 28.13
C GLN A 109 17.88 55.33 28.25
N PRO A 110 17.78 56.31 27.34
CA PRO A 110 16.92 57.45 27.66
C PRO A 110 16.15 58.12 26.50
N ALA A 111 15.07 58.79 26.94
CA ALA A 111 14.50 60.05 26.47
C ALA A 111 13.60 60.12 25.21
N HIS A 112 12.34 60.42 25.52
CA HIS A 112 11.25 60.88 24.66
C HIS A 112 11.64 61.86 23.54
N ARG A 113 11.19 61.55 22.33
CA ARG A 113 10.52 62.51 21.44
C ARG A 113 9.27 61.86 20.85
N SER A 114 8.14 62.49 21.12
CA SER A 114 6.86 62.21 20.47
C SER A 114 6.96 62.52 18.99
N SER A 115 6.95 61.50 18.15
CA SER A 115 6.50 61.60 16.77
C SER A 115 5.51 60.48 16.54
N ASP A 116 4.31 60.85 16.09
CA ASP A 116 3.29 59.95 15.59
C ASP A 116 3.90 58.81 14.77
N CYS A 117 3.70 57.59 15.28
CA CYS A 117 3.99 56.36 14.56
C CYS A 117 2.65 55.64 14.38
N SER A 118 1.80 56.16 13.50
CA SER A 118 0.99 55.28 12.67
C SER A 118 1.93 54.74 11.60
N SER A 119 2.71 53.71 11.94
CA SER A 119 3.36 52.90 10.93
C SER A 119 2.25 52.17 10.17
N ILE A 120 1.75 52.84 9.13
CA ILE A 120 1.10 52.17 8.00
C ILE A 120 2.18 51.25 7.46
N VAL A 121 2.21 50.01 7.96
CA VAL A 121 2.86 48.92 7.24
C VAL A 121 2.08 48.84 5.93
N GLU A 122 2.67 49.25 4.83
CA GLU A 122 2.00 49.30 3.53
C GLU A 122 1.38 47.93 3.21
N ASP A 123 0.22 47.94 2.55
CA ASP A 123 -0.53 46.74 2.13
C ASP A 123 0.09 46.14 0.85
N GLU A 124 1.43 46.11 0.80
CA GLU A 124 2.22 45.64 -0.33
C GLU A 124 1.86 44.17 -0.64
N GLY A 125 1.14 43.97 -1.75
CA GLY A 125 0.76 42.64 -2.24
C GLY A 125 -0.63 42.12 -1.82
N ARG A 126 -1.45 42.92 -1.11
CA ARG A 126 -2.88 42.57 -0.88
C ARG A 126 -3.78 43.30 -1.86
N ASP A 127 -4.79 42.60 -2.38
CA ASP A 127 -5.81 43.21 -3.24
C ASP A 127 -6.70 44.13 -2.39
N PRO A 128 -6.69 45.46 -2.64
CA PRO A 128 -7.46 46.39 -1.83
C PRO A 128 -8.97 46.23 -2.01
N SER A 129 -9.42 45.60 -3.10
CA SER A 129 -10.84 45.37 -3.40
C SER A 129 -11.47 44.25 -2.55
N LEU A 130 -10.64 43.38 -1.95
CA LEU A 130 -11.13 42.26 -1.16
C LEU A 130 -11.38 42.63 0.31
N PRO A 131 -12.40 42.06 0.96
CA PRO A 131 -12.74 42.35 2.36
C PRO A 131 -11.68 41.85 3.35
N ARG A 132 -11.72 42.45 4.55
CA ARG A 132 -10.88 42.10 5.70
C ARG A 132 -11.79 41.51 6.77
N PHE A 133 -11.46 40.31 7.24
CA PHE A 133 -12.27 39.54 8.16
C PHE A 133 -11.57 39.41 9.52
N ARG A 134 -12.31 39.59 10.61
CA ARG A 134 -11.84 39.16 11.94
C ARG A 134 -11.88 37.64 12.02
N ILE A 135 -10.96 37.01 12.76
CA ILE A 135 -10.95 35.55 12.95
C ILE A 135 -12.28 35.06 13.54
N ASN A 136 -12.89 35.83 14.44
CA ASN A 136 -14.20 35.50 15.00
C ASN A 136 -15.33 35.51 13.97
N GLU A 137 -15.20 36.24 12.86
CA GLU A 137 -16.14 36.17 11.73
C GLU A 137 -15.91 34.88 10.96
N VAL A 138 -14.66 34.56 10.62
CA VAL A 138 -14.29 33.31 9.95
C VAL A 138 -14.77 32.09 10.75
N ARG A 139 -14.69 32.11 12.09
CA ARG A 139 -15.19 31.01 12.95
C ARG A 139 -16.70 30.73 12.83
N LYS A 140 -17.50 31.71 12.41
CA LYS A 140 -18.94 31.49 12.15
C LYS A 140 -19.17 30.62 10.92
N HIS A 141 -18.17 30.55 10.04
CA HIS A 141 -18.11 29.73 8.84
C HIS A 141 -17.39 28.40 9.11
N GLY A 142 -17.73 27.78 10.25
CA GLY A 142 -17.18 26.50 10.70
C GLY A 142 -17.79 25.29 9.98
N ARG A 143 -17.51 24.09 10.50
CA ARG A 143 -17.94 22.80 9.92
C ARG A 143 -19.43 22.70 9.56
N ASP A 144 -20.30 23.26 10.40
CA ASP A 144 -21.75 23.13 10.27
C ASP A 144 -22.39 24.33 9.51
N SER A 145 -21.57 25.18 8.91
CA SER A 145 -22.02 26.34 8.12
C SER A 145 -22.38 25.94 6.69
N ASP A 146 -23.38 26.61 6.10
CA ASP A 146 -23.71 26.47 4.67
C ASP A 146 -22.61 27.03 3.77
N ASN A 147 -21.74 27.88 4.31
CA ASN A 147 -20.58 28.42 3.62
C ASN A 147 -19.29 28.30 4.45
N PRO A 148 -18.66 27.11 4.49
CA PRO A 148 -17.45 26.87 5.27
C PRO A 148 -16.24 27.65 4.74
N TRP A 149 -15.56 28.38 5.63
CA TRP A 149 -14.38 29.17 5.28
C TRP A 149 -13.11 28.62 5.95
N VAL A 150 -11.97 28.84 5.32
CA VAL A 150 -10.65 28.47 5.87
C VAL A 150 -9.65 29.61 5.72
N ILE A 151 -8.59 29.57 6.52
CA ILE A 151 -7.48 30.53 6.46
C ILE A 151 -6.20 29.82 6.02
N TYR A 152 -5.47 30.37 5.06
CA TYR A 152 -4.11 29.95 4.73
C TYR A 152 -3.18 31.15 4.70
N GLY A 153 -2.14 31.14 5.54
CA GLY A 153 -1.34 32.32 5.80
C GLY A 153 -2.23 33.43 6.37
N ASP A 154 -2.39 34.52 5.63
CA ASP A 154 -3.23 35.67 5.98
C ASP A 154 -4.49 35.81 5.12
N LYS A 155 -4.81 34.81 4.29
CA LYS A 155 -5.91 34.83 3.32
C LYS A 155 -7.08 33.97 3.76
N VAL A 156 -8.30 34.41 3.46
CA VAL A 156 -9.56 33.72 3.79
C VAL A 156 -10.19 33.19 2.51
N TYR A 157 -10.61 31.93 2.54
CA TYR A 157 -11.14 31.22 1.38
C TYR A 157 -12.50 30.61 1.69
N ASP A 158 -13.44 30.74 0.76
CA ASP A 158 -14.74 30.06 0.81
C ASP A 158 -14.63 28.73 0.04
N ILE A 159 -14.56 27.61 0.77
CA ILE A 159 -14.31 26.30 0.17
C ILE A 159 -15.59 25.52 -0.12
N THR A 160 -16.76 26.15 -0.04
CA THR A 160 -18.08 25.50 -0.18
C THR A 160 -18.16 24.61 -1.42
N GLU A 161 -17.82 25.18 -2.58
CA GLU A 161 -17.86 24.49 -3.88
C GLU A 161 -16.69 23.51 -4.09
N TRP A 162 -15.64 23.58 -3.25
CA TRP A 162 -14.48 22.68 -3.34
C TRP A 162 -14.68 21.37 -2.57
N ILE A 163 -15.45 21.40 -1.48
CA ILE A 163 -15.62 20.24 -0.59
C ILE A 163 -15.98 18.94 -1.33
N PRO A 164 -16.93 18.92 -2.30
CA PRO A 164 -17.29 17.69 -3.01
C PRO A 164 -16.14 17.14 -3.88
N ALA A 165 -15.25 18.00 -4.36
CA ALA A 165 -14.11 17.64 -5.21
C ALA A 165 -12.83 17.37 -4.41
N HIS A 166 -12.80 17.74 -3.13
CA HIS A 166 -11.62 17.57 -2.30
C HIS A 166 -11.28 16.08 -2.12
N PRO A 167 -10.01 15.66 -2.35
CA PRO A 167 -9.63 14.25 -2.25
C PRO A 167 -9.78 13.60 -0.87
N GLY A 168 -9.91 14.38 0.20
CA GLY A 168 -10.27 13.91 1.54
C GLY A 168 -11.78 13.98 1.84
N GLY A 169 -12.61 14.34 0.87
CA GLY A 169 -14.04 14.57 1.03
C GLY A 169 -14.35 15.56 2.16
N GLN A 170 -15.41 15.27 2.91
CA GLN A 170 -15.94 16.09 4.01
C GLN A 170 -14.95 16.28 5.18
N VAL A 171 -13.82 15.57 5.19
CA VAL A 171 -12.79 15.73 6.21
C VAL A 171 -12.15 17.11 6.20
N ILE A 172 -12.15 17.81 5.05
CA ILE A 172 -11.66 19.19 4.95
C ILE A 172 -12.44 20.14 5.89
N LEU A 173 -13.70 19.83 6.21
CA LEU A 173 -14.52 20.63 7.12
C LEU A 173 -13.98 20.69 8.55
N ARG A 174 -13.05 19.81 8.94
CA ARG A 174 -12.38 19.91 10.25
C ARG A 174 -11.54 21.17 10.38
N ALA A 175 -11.06 21.70 9.26
CA ALA A 175 -10.31 22.95 9.25
C ALA A 175 -11.21 24.18 9.04
N ALA A 176 -12.51 23.99 8.77
CA ALA A 176 -13.45 25.08 8.56
C ALA A 176 -13.56 25.94 9.83
N GLY A 177 -13.59 27.25 9.64
CA GLY A 177 -13.55 28.25 10.69
C GLY A 177 -12.14 28.53 11.25
N GLY A 178 -11.08 27.91 10.71
CA GLY A 178 -9.72 28.03 11.23
C GLY A 178 -8.63 28.04 10.15
N SER A 179 -7.36 28.02 10.59
CA SER A 179 -6.20 27.97 9.68
C SER A 179 -5.87 26.54 9.26
N ILE A 180 -5.60 26.37 7.96
CA ILE A 180 -5.18 25.10 7.36
C ILE A 180 -3.65 24.91 7.38
N ASP A 181 -2.88 25.90 7.83
CA ASP A 181 -1.41 25.84 7.82
C ASP A 181 -0.85 24.58 8.53
N PRO A 182 -1.30 24.21 9.74
CA PRO A 182 -0.80 22.99 10.40
C PRO A 182 -1.18 21.71 9.66
N TYR A 183 -2.35 21.69 9.03
CA TYR A 183 -2.77 20.56 8.20
C TYR A 183 -1.85 20.42 6.99
N TRP A 184 -1.40 21.53 6.38
CA TRP A 184 -0.48 21.51 5.24
C TRP A 184 0.94 21.13 5.63
N ASP A 185 1.36 21.45 6.86
CA ASP A 185 2.63 20.97 7.42
C ASP A 185 2.63 19.45 7.62
N ILE A 186 1.49 18.86 7.98
CA ILE A 186 1.33 17.42 8.10
C ILE A 186 1.16 16.76 6.72
N PHE A 187 0.24 17.29 5.91
CA PHE A 187 -0.11 16.77 4.59
C PHE A 187 0.60 17.59 3.51
N THR A 188 1.90 17.37 3.38
CA THR A 188 2.78 18.11 2.46
C THR A 188 2.38 18.02 1.00
N ILE A 189 1.50 17.08 0.61
CA ILE A 189 0.88 17.04 -0.71
C ILE A 189 0.19 18.35 -1.09
N HIS A 190 -0.33 19.10 -0.10
CA HIS A 190 -0.95 20.40 -0.34
C HIS A 190 0.07 21.49 -0.69
N LYS A 191 1.36 21.28 -0.42
CA LYS A 191 2.44 22.21 -0.80
C LYS A 191 2.84 22.12 -2.27
N ASN A 192 2.11 21.37 -3.10
CA ASN A 192 2.30 21.36 -4.55
C ASN A 192 1.65 22.58 -5.20
N GLN A 193 2.30 23.17 -6.21
CA GLN A 193 1.82 24.40 -6.88
C GLN A 193 0.36 24.29 -7.35
N TYR A 194 -0.04 23.17 -7.97
CA TYR A 194 -1.41 23.00 -8.46
C TYR A 194 -2.48 23.11 -7.35
N VAL A 195 -2.14 22.78 -6.10
CA VAL A 195 -3.07 22.90 -4.96
C VAL A 195 -3.23 24.37 -4.56
N TYR A 196 -2.16 25.16 -4.62
CA TYR A 196 -2.24 26.61 -4.47
C TYR A 196 -3.09 27.25 -5.56
N ASP A 197 -2.93 26.79 -6.81
CA ASP A 197 -3.70 27.28 -7.95
C ASP A 197 -5.20 26.99 -7.78
N ILE A 198 -5.56 25.80 -7.27
CA ILE A 198 -6.94 25.47 -6.88
C ILE A 198 -7.42 26.38 -5.75
N LEU A 199 -6.67 26.45 -4.64
CA LEU A 199 -7.06 27.23 -3.46
C LEU A 199 -7.28 28.71 -3.81
N SER A 200 -6.46 29.28 -4.70
CA SER A 200 -6.54 30.68 -5.11
C SER A 200 -7.87 31.07 -5.76
N GLN A 201 -8.57 30.12 -6.40
CA GLN A 201 -9.88 30.34 -7.03
C GLN A 201 -10.99 30.59 -6.00
N TYR A 202 -10.75 30.21 -4.74
CA TYR A 202 -11.69 30.31 -3.63
C TYR A 202 -11.39 31.50 -2.70
N LEU A 203 -10.43 32.37 -3.06
CA LEU A 203 -10.04 33.51 -2.25
C LEU A 203 -11.19 34.53 -2.14
N ILE A 204 -11.61 34.83 -0.92
CA ILE A 204 -12.65 35.83 -0.65
C ILE A 204 -12.14 37.05 0.13
N GLY A 205 -10.94 37.00 0.70
CA GLY A 205 -10.36 38.16 1.38
C GLY A 205 -9.17 37.83 2.26
N TYR A 206 -8.90 38.70 3.22
CA TYR A 206 -7.74 38.63 4.10
C TYR A 206 -8.15 38.69 5.56
N VAL A 207 -7.33 38.10 6.43
CA VAL A 207 -7.47 38.27 7.88
C VAL A 207 -7.06 39.69 8.25
N ASP A 208 -7.88 40.31 9.09
CA ASP A 208 -7.60 41.62 9.66
C ASP A 208 -6.31 41.59 10.50
N ARG A 209 -5.46 42.60 10.33
CA ARG A 209 -4.11 42.61 10.93
C ARG A 209 -4.14 42.59 12.45
N ALA A 210 -5.20 43.09 13.08
CA ALA A 210 -5.29 43.06 14.53
C ALA A 210 -5.60 41.64 15.09
N ASP A 211 -5.81 40.65 14.23
CA ASP A 211 -5.86 39.21 14.58
C ASP A 211 -4.60 38.43 14.13
N LEU A 212 -3.59 39.10 13.54
CA LEU A 212 -2.36 38.47 13.09
C LEU A 212 -1.23 38.65 14.13
N ILE A 213 -0.58 37.54 14.49
CA ILE A 213 0.65 37.49 15.28
C ILE A 213 1.78 37.06 14.33
N ASN A 214 2.79 37.93 14.14
CA ASN A 214 3.89 37.69 13.18
C ASN A 214 3.39 37.35 11.76
N GLY A 215 2.31 38.00 11.31
CA GLY A 215 1.76 37.80 9.97
C GLY A 215 0.93 36.52 9.79
N LYS A 216 0.64 35.77 10.86
CA LYS A 216 -0.21 34.58 10.84
C LYS A 216 -1.32 34.67 11.89
N PRO A 217 -2.49 34.04 11.66
CA PRO A 217 -3.48 33.82 12.71
C PRO A 217 -2.86 33.14 13.92
N ALA A 218 -3.30 33.54 15.12
CA ALA A 218 -2.89 32.89 16.37
C ALA A 218 -3.12 31.36 16.28
N GLN A 219 -2.04 30.59 16.42
CA GLN A 219 -1.99 29.15 16.15
C GLN A 219 -2.53 28.29 17.30
N ASP A 220 -2.76 28.88 18.48
CA ASP A 220 -3.18 28.27 19.74
C ASP A 220 -4.62 27.70 19.71
N GLN A 221 -5.29 27.77 18.57
CA GLN A 221 -6.69 27.35 18.40
C GLN A 221 -6.91 26.25 17.37
N ILE A 222 -5.84 25.63 16.88
CA ILE A 222 -5.94 24.57 15.89
C ILE A 222 -5.85 23.24 16.63
N GLU A 223 -6.97 22.51 16.67
CA GLU A 223 -7.02 21.16 17.23
C GLU A 223 -6.04 20.27 16.45
N ASP A 224 -5.01 19.73 17.11
CA ASP A 224 -4.11 18.76 16.48
C ASP A 224 -4.92 17.50 16.15
N PRO A 225 -5.15 17.17 14.88
CA PRO A 225 -6.00 16.03 14.52
C PRO A 225 -5.41 14.69 14.98
N PHE A 226 -4.13 14.66 15.37
CA PHE A 226 -3.41 13.49 15.89
C PHE A 226 -3.27 13.50 17.42
N GLN A 227 -3.91 14.42 18.15
CA GLN A 227 -3.80 14.49 19.61
C GLN A 227 -4.26 13.20 20.32
N ASN A 228 -5.22 12.49 19.72
CA ASN A 228 -5.84 11.29 20.27
C ASN A 228 -5.31 9.99 19.63
N GLU A 229 -4.12 10.02 19.03
CA GLU A 229 -3.48 8.83 18.48
C GLU A 229 -3.23 7.77 19.56
N PRO A 230 -3.38 6.47 19.25
CA PRO A 230 -3.07 5.41 20.21
C PRO A 230 -1.56 5.30 20.46
N ASP A 231 -1.22 4.88 21.67
CA ASP A 231 0.12 4.43 22.04
C ASP A 231 0.49 3.15 21.29
N ARG A 232 1.77 3.01 20.98
CA ARG A 232 2.28 1.96 20.10
C ARG A 232 3.54 1.34 20.68
N HIS A 233 3.75 0.06 20.39
CA HIS A 233 4.92 -0.65 20.88
C HIS A 233 6.22 0.02 20.39
N PRO A 234 7.19 0.28 21.27
CA PRO A 234 8.39 1.05 20.93
C PRO A 234 9.31 0.33 19.92
N SER A 235 9.22 -1.01 19.84
CA SER A 235 10.02 -1.78 18.87
C SER A 235 9.56 -1.60 17.42
N LEU A 236 8.35 -1.09 17.16
CA LEU A 236 7.91 -0.82 15.79
C LEU A 236 8.85 0.16 15.09
N ILE A 237 9.27 -0.18 13.86
CA ILE A 237 10.22 0.66 13.11
C ILE A 237 9.45 1.82 12.48
N THR A 238 9.48 2.97 13.15
CA THR A 238 8.75 4.18 12.73
C THR A 238 9.31 4.74 11.42
N ARG A 239 8.44 4.95 10.43
CA ARG A 239 8.73 5.68 9.19
C ARG A 239 8.21 7.11 9.23
N THR A 240 7.03 7.33 9.79
CA THR A 240 6.50 8.67 10.09
C THR A 240 5.75 8.64 11.42
N ALA A 241 5.83 9.73 12.18
CA ALA A 241 5.09 9.89 13.42
C ALA A 241 3.64 10.33 13.17
N LYS A 242 3.43 11.31 12.29
CA LYS A 242 2.10 11.86 11.93
C LYS A 242 1.99 12.02 10.40
N PRO A 243 1.03 11.36 9.73
CA PRO A 243 0.28 10.22 10.24
C PRO A 243 1.22 9.06 10.60
N ARG A 244 0.81 8.20 11.55
CA ARG A 244 1.68 7.08 11.96
C ARG A 244 1.85 6.09 10.82
N ASN A 245 3.11 5.81 10.49
CA ASN A 245 3.47 4.67 9.65
C ASN A 245 4.68 3.95 10.27
N ALA A 246 4.57 2.64 10.53
CA ALA A 246 5.62 1.86 11.15
C ALA A 246 5.59 0.39 10.69
N GLU A 247 6.77 -0.24 10.65
CA GLU A 247 6.94 -1.64 10.22
C GLU A 247 7.05 -2.58 11.39
N THR A 248 6.63 -3.82 11.16
CA THR A 248 6.95 -4.95 12.02
C THR A 248 8.46 -5.22 11.97
N PRO A 249 9.14 -5.34 13.12
CA PRO A 249 10.55 -5.72 13.18
C PRO A 249 10.82 -7.07 12.54
N SER A 250 11.98 -7.23 11.90
CA SER A 250 12.32 -8.43 11.14
C SER A 250 12.29 -9.70 12.00
N GLU A 251 12.70 -9.60 13.27
CA GLU A 251 12.68 -10.70 14.23
C GLU A 251 11.25 -11.23 14.41
N ALA A 252 10.28 -10.31 14.58
CA ALA A 252 8.87 -10.64 14.78
C ALA A 252 8.22 -11.27 13.54
N LEU A 253 8.65 -10.87 12.33
CA LEU A 253 8.20 -11.48 11.08
C LEU A 253 8.59 -12.96 10.96
N SER A 254 9.78 -13.32 11.45
CA SER A 254 10.24 -14.72 11.45
C SER A 254 9.72 -15.54 12.62
N SER A 255 9.57 -14.96 13.82
CA SER A 255 9.28 -15.72 15.04
C SER A 255 7.81 -16.13 15.17
N HIS A 256 6.88 -15.31 14.68
CA HIS A 256 5.45 -15.53 14.87
C HIS A 256 4.73 -15.80 13.55
N PHE A 257 3.97 -16.90 13.48
CA PHE A 257 3.11 -17.15 12.33
C PHE A 257 1.95 -16.15 12.25
N LEU A 258 1.26 -15.89 13.37
CA LEU A 258 0.34 -14.77 13.54
C LEU A 258 1.11 -13.63 14.20
N THR A 259 1.27 -12.52 13.51
CA THR A 259 1.96 -11.33 14.02
C THR A 259 1.18 -10.78 15.23
N PRO A 260 1.82 -10.57 16.40
CA PRO A 260 1.17 -9.94 17.55
C PRO A 260 0.57 -8.58 17.18
N ASN A 261 -0.59 -8.25 17.75
CA ASN A 261 -1.37 -7.06 17.39
C ASN A 261 -0.57 -5.76 17.55
N GLU A 262 0.23 -5.66 18.61
CA GLU A 262 1.09 -4.53 18.95
C GLU A 262 2.33 -4.40 18.06
N LEU A 263 2.68 -5.45 17.32
CA LEU A 263 3.78 -5.48 16.35
C LEU A 263 3.31 -5.53 14.89
N PHE A 264 2.00 -5.62 14.63
CA PHE A 264 1.45 -5.61 13.28
C PHE A 264 1.73 -4.24 12.63
N TYR A 265 2.21 -4.24 11.39
CA TYR A 265 2.62 -2.99 10.74
C TYR A 265 1.47 -1.98 10.67
N VAL A 266 1.79 -0.70 10.90
CA VAL A 266 0.82 0.39 10.90
C VAL A 266 1.01 1.20 9.63
N ARG A 267 -0.04 1.32 8.81
CA ARG A 267 -0.09 2.27 7.70
C ARG A 267 -1.32 3.15 7.84
N ASN A 268 -1.12 4.40 8.23
CA ASN A 268 -2.18 5.41 8.30
C ASN A 268 -1.89 6.52 7.28
N HIS A 269 -2.91 6.89 6.51
CA HIS A 269 -2.88 8.10 5.66
C HIS A 269 -3.33 9.33 6.43
N MET A 270 -4.22 9.16 7.41
CA MET A 270 -4.82 10.19 8.24
C MET A 270 -4.66 9.82 9.74
N TRP A 271 -5.33 10.55 10.64
CA TRP A 271 -5.43 10.18 12.05
C TRP A 271 -6.26 8.91 12.25
N VAL A 272 -6.13 8.34 13.43
CA VAL A 272 -6.92 7.21 13.92
C VAL A 272 -8.21 7.76 14.55
N PRO A 273 -9.40 7.46 13.99
CA PRO A 273 -10.67 7.78 14.61
C PRO A 273 -10.75 7.35 16.08
N SER A 274 -11.43 8.13 16.90
CA SER A 274 -11.67 7.82 18.31
C SER A 274 -13.09 7.32 18.47
N VAL A 275 -13.24 6.02 18.73
CA VAL A 275 -14.51 5.38 19.06
C VAL A 275 -14.38 4.87 20.49
N GLN A 276 -15.29 5.31 21.36
CA GLN A 276 -15.30 4.89 22.75
C GLN A 276 -15.73 3.42 22.84
N ALA A 277 -15.01 2.61 23.63
CA ALA A 277 -15.23 1.17 23.68
C ALA A 277 -16.67 0.81 24.10
N ASN A 278 -17.24 1.54 25.06
CA ASN A 278 -18.61 1.36 25.53
C ASN A 278 -19.70 1.75 24.51
N ALA A 279 -19.36 2.51 23.47
CA ALA A 279 -20.26 2.92 22.40
C ALA A 279 -20.00 2.17 21.08
N SER A 280 -19.01 1.27 21.05
CA SER A 280 -18.58 0.58 19.83
C SER A 280 -19.67 -0.29 19.19
N GLU A 281 -20.54 -0.90 20.01
CA GLU A 281 -21.67 -1.70 19.55
C GLU A 281 -22.72 -0.88 18.77
N ASP A 282 -22.74 0.45 18.96
CA ASP A 282 -23.66 1.37 18.28
C ASP A 282 -23.01 2.01 17.03
N HIS A 283 -21.77 1.61 16.69
CA HIS A 283 -21.13 2.01 15.42
C HIS A 283 -22.00 1.59 14.24
N CYS A 284 -22.39 2.56 13.41
CA CYS A 284 -23.28 2.34 12.29
C CYS A 284 -22.49 2.18 10.98
N LEU A 285 -22.79 1.09 10.26
CA LEU A 285 -22.37 0.83 8.90
C LEU A 285 -23.57 1.07 7.97
N THR A 286 -23.39 1.91 6.96
CA THR A 286 -24.40 2.13 5.90
C THR A 286 -24.02 1.33 4.66
N ILE A 287 -24.98 0.57 4.11
CA ILE A 287 -24.90 -0.06 2.79
C ILE A 287 -25.81 0.71 1.83
N GLU A 288 -25.24 1.21 0.75
CA GLU A 288 -25.92 1.93 -0.32
C GLU A 288 -26.00 1.07 -1.58
N LEU A 289 -27.21 0.74 -2.02
CA LEU A 289 -27.44 0.05 -3.28
C LEU A 289 -27.36 1.01 -4.47
N VAL A 290 -27.24 0.47 -5.69
CA VAL A 290 -27.12 1.25 -6.93
C VAL A 290 -28.33 2.15 -7.19
N ASP A 291 -29.52 1.77 -6.69
CA ASP A 291 -30.74 2.57 -6.81
C ASP A 291 -30.86 3.68 -5.74
N GLY A 292 -29.83 3.85 -4.90
CA GLY A 292 -29.79 4.81 -3.79
C GLY A 292 -30.47 4.32 -2.52
N THR A 293 -30.98 3.09 -2.49
CA THR A 293 -31.55 2.49 -1.27
C THR A 293 -30.45 2.31 -0.22
N MET A 294 -30.71 2.82 0.98
CA MET A 294 -29.79 2.76 2.12
C MET A 294 -30.28 1.77 3.16
N LYS A 295 -29.38 0.90 3.63
CA LYS A 295 -29.62 0.03 4.77
C LYS A 295 -28.52 0.16 5.81
N GLU A 296 -28.93 0.35 7.05
CA GLU A 296 -28.01 0.58 8.17
C GLU A 296 -27.91 -0.65 9.07
N TYR A 297 -26.70 -0.90 9.56
CA TYR A 297 -26.37 -1.98 10.48
C TYR A 297 -25.50 -1.45 11.60
N THR A 298 -25.90 -1.65 12.84
CA THR A 298 -24.99 -1.44 13.97
C THR A 298 -23.96 -2.58 14.06
N LEU A 299 -22.82 -2.36 14.72
CA LEU A 299 -21.89 -3.46 15.01
C LEU A 299 -22.58 -4.61 15.76
N ARG A 300 -23.51 -4.28 16.66
CA ARG A 300 -24.37 -5.25 17.34
C ARG A 300 -25.20 -6.09 16.36
N ASP A 301 -25.78 -5.45 15.34
CA ASP A 301 -26.51 -6.16 14.27
C ASP A 301 -25.60 -7.14 13.54
N LEU A 302 -24.38 -6.72 13.17
CA LEU A 302 -23.42 -7.58 12.48
C LEU A 302 -23.10 -8.83 13.31
N LYS A 303 -22.82 -8.66 14.60
CA LYS A 303 -22.48 -9.76 15.52
C LYS A 303 -23.63 -10.71 15.83
N THR A 304 -24.89 -10.24 15.76
CA THR A 304 -26.06 -11.02 16.21
C THR A 304 -26.89 -11.61 15.08
N LYS A 305 -26.91 -10.99 13.90
CA LYS A 305 -27.73 -11.42 12.75
C LYS A 305 -27.00 -12.36 11.79
N PHE A 306 -25.66 -12.31 11.75
CA PHE A 306 -24.86 -13.03 10.78
C PHE A 306 -23.95 -14.05 11.46
N PRO A 307 -23.65 -15.19 10.81
CA PRO A 307 -22.73 -16.17 11.36
C PRO A 307 -21.30 -15.60 11.42
N PRO A 308 -20.57 -15.74 12.54
CA PRO A 308 -19.20 -15.31 12.63
C PRO A 308 -18.32 -16.19 11.73
N ARG A 309 -17.38 -15.55 11.03
CA ARG A 309 -16.44 -16.20 10.13
C ARG A 309 -15.03 -15.73 10.45
N LYS A 310 -14.13 -16.70 10.56
CA LYS A 310 -12.72 -16.49 10.86
C LYS A 310 -11.86 -16.86 9.66
N VAL A 311 -10.94 -15.96 9.29
CA VAL A 311 -10.08 -16.07 8.12
C VAL A 311 -8.67 -15.63 8.52
N THR A 312 -7.68 -16.46 8.26
CA THR A 312 -6.28 -16.13 8.52
C THR A 312 -5.66 -15.55 7.26
N ALA A 313 -5.35 -14.26 7.27
CA ALA A 313 -4.92 -13.55 6.08
C ALA A 313 -3.79 -12.56 6.35
N VAL A 314 -2.88 -12.49 5.38
CA VAL A 314 -1.85 -11.45 5.29
C VAL A 314 -2.45 -10.15 4.80
N LEU A 315 -2.00 -9.04 5.38
CA LEU A 315 -2.09 -7.74 4.75
C LEU A 315 -0.68 -7.30 4.32
N GLN A 316 -0.46 -7.11 3.02
CA GLN A 316 0.78 -6.55 2.50
C GLN A 316 0.53 -5.17 1.88
N CYS A 317 1.30 -4.17 2.31
CA CYS A 317 1.31 -2.85 1.68
C CYS A 317 1.92 -2.92 0.27
N SER A 318 1.38 -2.18 -0.70
CA SER A 318 1.95 -2.11 -2.05
C SER A 318 3.42 -1.68 -2.06
N GLY A 319 3.79 -0.84 -1.08
CA GLY A 319 5.12 -0.28 -0.94
C GLY A 319 6.09 -1.13 -0.15
N ASN A 320 5.70 -2.33 0.30
CA ASN A 320 6.61 -3.25 0.99
C ASN A 320 7.88 -3.44 0.14
N ARG A 321 9.05 -3.34 0.78
CA ARG A 321 10.39 -3.37 0.17
C ARG A 321 10.73 -2.22 -0.80
N ARG A 322 10.02 -1.08 -0.76
CA ARG A 322 10.35 0.12 -1.57
C ARG A 322 11.82 0.55 -1.43
N SER A 323 12.40 0.48 -0.23
CA SER A 323 13.81 0.82 -0.02
C SER A 323 14.77 -0.09 -0.79
N HIS A 324 14.44 -1.38 -0.93
CA HIS A 324 15.23 -2.31 -1.72
C HIS A 324 15.13 -2.00 -3.21
N MET A 325 13.96 -1.60 -3.71
CA MET A 325 13.82 -1.12 -5.09
C MET A 325 14.71 0.10 -5.35
N ASN A 326 14.73 1.08 -4.44
CA ASN A 326 15.56 2.27 -4.58
C ASN A 326 17.06 1.92 -4.59
N LEU A 327 17.48 1.03 -3.69
CA LEU A 327 18.87 0.59 -3.57
C LEU A 327 19.33 -0.17 -4.82
N ASP A 328 18.55 -1.16 -5.25
CA ASP A 328 18.89 -2.08 -6.34
C ASP A 328 18.84 -1.41 -7.72
N SER A 329 17.87 -0.52 -7.94
CA SER A 329 17.76 0.23 -9.21
C SER A 329 18.66 1.48 -9.28
N GLY A 330 19.19 1.95 -8.14
CA GLY A 330 19.88 3.23 -8.04
C GLY A 330 18.99 4.47 -8.22
N ARG A 331 17.66 4.32 -8.21
CA ARG A 331 16.70 5.39 -8.53
C ARG A 331 15.73 5.61 -7.37
N LYS A 332 15.55 6.87 -6.95
CA LYS A 332 14.57 7.20 -5.90
C LYS A 332 13.13 7.09 -6.41
N THR A 333 12.25 6.57 -5.56
CA THR A 333 10.80 6.51 -5.76
C THR A 333 10.07 7.49 -4.83
N ASN A 334 8.79 7.74 -5.13
CA ASN A 334 7.91 8.58 -4.33
C ASN A 334 7.06 7.70 -3.40
N GLY A 335 7.44 7.64 -2.13
CA GLY A 335 6.69 6.96 -1.08
C GLY A 335 7.54 6.66 0.16
N LEU A 336 6.89 6.14 1.20
CA LEU A 336 7.55 5.80 2.46
C LEU A 336 8.66 4.74 2.26
N PRO A 337 9.85 4.90 2.86
CA PRO A 337 11.00 4.01 2.66
C PRO A 337 10.85 2.71 3.46
N TRP A 338 9.83 1.93 3.13
CA TRP A 338 9.59 0.61 3.72
C TRP A 338 10.72 -0.37 3.39
N GLN A 339 11.15 -1.11 4.41
CA GLN A 339 12.00 -2.29 4.28
C GLN A 339 11.09 -3.52 4.07
N ALA A 340 11.45 -4.68 4.61
CA ALA A 340 10.71 -5.92 4.42
C ALA A 340 9.52 -6.11 5.38
N GLY A 341 9.22 -5.12 6.24
CA GLY A 341 8.27 -5.25 7.35
C GLY A 341 6.93 -4.54 7.17
N ALA A 342 6.59 -4.08 5.95
CA ALA A 342 5.26 -3.55 5.64
C ALA A 342 4.29 -4.68 5.20
N ILE A 343 4.29 -5.75 5.99
CA ILE A 343 3.52 -6.97 5.83
C ILE A 343 3.33 -7.64 7.19
N SER A 344 2.15 -8.19 7.46
CA SER A 344 1.87 -8.96 8.68
C SER A 344 0.72 -9.93 8.45
N ASN A 345 0.65 -10.99 9.25
CA ASN A 345 -0.37 -12.04 9.16
C ASN A 345 -1.19 -12.11 10.44
N ALA A 346 -2.52 -12.20 10.33
CA ALA A 346 -3.40 -12.29 11.50
C ALA A 346 -4.62 -13.17 11.22
N SER A 347 -5.23 -13.65 12.30
CA SER A 347 -6.56 -14.26 12.28
C SER A 347 -7.61 -13.14 12.40
N TRP A 348 -8.51 -13.03 11.43
CA TRP A 348 -9.55 -12.00 11.40
C TRP A 348 -10.91 -12.65 11.62
N GLU A 349 -11.73 -12.09 12.49
CA GLU A 349 -13.10 -12.56 12.71
C GLU A 349 -14.12 -11.46 12.45
N GLY A 350 -15.18 -11.82 11.74
CA GLY A 350 -16.20 -10.89 11.27
C GLY A 350 -17.38 -11.58 10.61
N VAL A 351 -18.08 -10.83 9.77
CA VAL A 351 -19.16 -11.34 8.91
C VAL A 351 -18.71 -11.34 7.45
N LEU A 352 -19.21 -12.29 6.65
CA LEU A 352 -18.96 -12.26 5.21
C LEU A 352 -19.65 -11.06 4.57
N LEU A 353 -18.93 -10.34 3.71
CA LEU A 353 -19.49 -9.26 2.94
C LEU A 353 -20.63 -9.75 2.04
N SER A 354 -20.51 -10.93 1.45
CA SER A 354 -21.55 -11.54 0.60
C SER A 354 -22.89 -11.67 1.33
N ASP A 355 -22.88 -12.10 2.59
CA ASP A 355 -24.09 -12.35 3.37
C ASP A 355 -24.77 -11.04 3.73
N LEU A 356 -23.97 -10.03 4.08
CA LEU A 356 -24.45 -8.68 4.35
C LEU A 356 -25.05 -8.02 3.10
N LEU A 357 -24.39 -8.17 1.94
CA LEU A 357 -24.89 -7.64 0.67
C LEU A 357 -26.20 -8.29 0.23
N ALA A 358 -26.33 -9.61 0.41
CA ALA A 358 -27.57 -10.32 0.15
C ALA A 358 -28.71 -9.84 1.05
N ASP A 359 -28.45 -9.69 2.36
CA ASP A 359 -29.42 -9.16 3.31
C ASP A 359 -29.78 -7.69 2.98
N ALA A 360 -28.84 -6.90 2.46
CA ALA A 360 -29.08 -5.54 2.01
C ALA A 360 -29.98 -5.44 0.77
N GLY A 361 -30.19 -6.55 0.05
CA GLY A 361 -31.09 -6.63 -1.11
C GLY A 361 -30.38 -6.87 -2.44
N LEU A 362 -29.06 -7.12 -2.44
CA LEU A 362 -28.35 -7.48 -3.68
C LEU A 362 -28.70 -8.92 -4.09
N ASP A 363 -29.14 -9.09 -5.35
CA ASP A 363 -29.23 -10.42 -5.96
C ASP A 363 -27.81 -10.94 -6.27
N LEU A 364 -27.33 -11.87 -5.44
CA LEU A 364 -26.01 -12.47 -5.61
C LEU A 364 -25.89 -13.31 -6.88
N ASN A 365 -26.97 -13.88 -7.40
CA ASN A 365 -26.94 -14.69 -8.61
C ASN A 365 -26.80 -13.80 -9.84
N GLU A 366 -27.56 -12.70 -9.91
CA GLU A 366 -27.39 -11.71 -10.98
C GLU A 366 -25.99 -11.08 -10.96
N ALA A 367 -25.51 -10.69 -9.78
CA ALA A 367 -24.18 -10.12 -9.62
C ALA A 367 -23.07 -11.10 -10.02
N ARG A 368 -23.20 -12.39 -9.64
CA ARG A 368 -22.22 -13.45 -9.99
C ARG A 368 -22.16 -13.71 -11.49
N ASN A 369 -23.32 -13.67 -12.15
CA ASN A 369 -23.43 -13.85 -13.59
C ASN A 369 -23.12 -12.56 -14.38
N GLY A 370 -22.83 -11.45 -13.70
CA GLY A 370 -22.53 -10.16 -14.32
C GLY A 370 -23.73 -9.46 -14.95
N LEU A 371 -24.95 -9.90 -14.61
CA LEU A 371 -26.22 -9.40 -15.15
C LEU A 371 -26.74 -8.15 -14.44
N GLY A 372 -26.37 -7.95 -13.17
CA GLY A 372 -26.75 -6.75 -12.41
C GLY A 372 -25.89 -5.52 -12.72
N ASP A 373 -26.40 -4.34 -12.38
CA ASP A 373 -25.73 -3.05 -12.64
C ASP A 373 -24.49 -2.86 -11.76
N THR A 374 -24.47 -3.42 -10.56
CA THR A 374 -23.31 -3.37 -9.65
C THR A 374 -22.09 -4.09 -10.24
N LYS A 375 -21.00 -3.35 -10.46
CA LYS A 375 -19.70 -3.90 -10.90
C LYS A 375 -18.61 -3.81 -9.84
N HIS A 376 -18.77 -2.92 -8.85
CA HIS A 376 -17.82 -2.65 -7.79
C HIS A 376 -18.51 -2.48 -6.44
N VAL A 377 -17.76 -2.81 -5.38
CA VAL A 377 -18.10 -2.47 -4.00
C VAL A 377 -17.07 -1.48 -3.49
N GLN A 378 -17.52 -0.28 -3.17
CA GLN A 378 -16.72 0.81 -2.64
C GLN A 378 -16.81 0.80 -1.11
N PHE A 379 -15.68 1.01 -0.44
CA PHE A 379 -15.55 1.08 1.01
C PHE A 379 -15.09 2.48 1.40
N MET A 380 -15.66 3.04 2.46
CA MET A 380 -15.23 4.31 3.04
C MET A 380 -15.01 4.17 4.55
N GLY A 381 -13.87 4.68 5.01
CA GLY A 381 -13.56 4.83 6.43
C GLY A 381 -14.04 6.16 6.99
N MET A 382 -14.15 6.25 8.31
CA MET A 382 -14.58 7.47 9.04
C MET A 382 -13.67 8.68 8.79
N GLU A 383 -12.42 8.45 8.41
CA GLU A 383 -11.40 9.43 8.02
C GLU A 383 -11.38 9.71 6.50
N ALA A 384 -12.45 9.31 5.80
CA ALA A 384 -12.69 9.45 4.37
C ALA A 384 -11.71 8.72 3.45
N TYR A 385 -10.89 7.80 3.99
CA TYR A 385 -10.13 6.89 3.13
C TYR A 385 -11.10 5.99 2.36
N GLY A 386 -11.03 6.04 1.04
CA GLY A 386 -11.88 5.24 0.15
C GLY A 386 -11.07 4.28 -0.73
N ALA A 387 -11.62 3.10 -0.97
CA ALA A 387 -11.11 2.13 -1.94
C ALA A 387 -12.25 1.27 -2.48
N SER A 388 -12.02 0.47 -3.52
CA SER A 388 -13.03 -0.47 -4.02
C SER A 388 -12.44 -1.79 -4.50
N ILE A 389 -13.28 -2.82 -4.50
CA ILE A 389 -13.00 -4.12 -5.08
C ILE A 389 -14.05 -4.46 -6.15
N PRO A 390 -13.71 -5.30 -7.15
CA PRO A 390 -14.71 -5.80 -8.09
C PRO A 390 -15.81 -6.59 -7.37
N ILE A 391 -17.05 -6.49 -7.84
CA ILE A 391 -18.20 -7.21 -7.26
C ILE A 391 -17.93 -8.72 -7.20
N LYS A 392 -17.27 -9.26 -8.23
CA LYS A 392 -16.91 -10.69 -8.31
C LYS A 392 -16.09 -11.14 -7.11
N LYS A 393 -15.15 -10.32 -6.61
CA LYS A 393 -14.37 -10.64 -5.40
C LYS A 393 -15.22 -10.48 -4.13
N ALA A 394 -16.08 -9.46 -4.07
CA ALA A 394 -16.91 -9.18 -2.91
C ALA A 394 -17.91 -10.31 -2.58
N ILE A 395 -18.42 -11.00 -3.62
CA ILE A 395 -19.44 -12.05 -3.48
C ILE A 395 -18.93 -13.47 -3.78
N ASP A 396 -17.62 -13.62 -4.01
CA ASP A 396 -17.02 -14.93 -4.28
C ASP A 396 -17.19 -15.82 -3.05
N PRO A 397 -17.91 -16.96 -3.14
CA PRO A 397 -18.09 -17.87 -2.01
C PRO A 397 -16.77 -18.45 -1.48
N LEU A 398 -15.71 -18.44 -2.29
CA LEU A 398 -14.36 -18.86 -1.90
C LEU A 398 -13.44 -17.66 -1.64
N GLY A 399 -13.93 -16.43 -1.76
CA GLY A 399 -13.12 -15.22 -1.70
C GLY A 399 -12.88 -14.66 -0.30
N ASP A 400 -13.65 -15.12 0.70
CA ASP A 400 -13.49 -14.81 2.13
C ASP A 400 -13.39 -13.31 2.48
N VAL A 401 -14.09 -12.44 1.75
CA VAL A 401 -14.11 -11.00 2.08
C VAL A 401 -14.93 -10.79 3.36
N LEU A 402 -14.29 -10.24 4.39
CA LEU A 402 -14.89 -10.03 5.71
C LEU A 402 -15.08 -8.55 6.02
N LEU A 403 -16.16 -8.25 6.75
CA LEU A 403 -16.19 -7.08 7.63
C LEU A 403 -15.82 -7.55 9.04
N ALA A 404 -14.55 -7.35 9.39
CA ALA A 404 -13.93 -7.86 10.61
C ALA A 404 -14.10 -6.88 11.77
N TYR A 405 -14.39 -7.41 12.96
CA TYR A 405 -14.46 -6.69 14.23
C TYR A 405 -13.50 -7.26 15.30
N SER A 406 -12.81 -8.37 14.99
CA SER A 406 -11.78 -8.97 15.84
C SER A 406 -10.54 -9.35 15.03
N MET A 407 -9.37 -9.28 15.69
CA MET A 407 -8.05 -9.58 15.17
C MET A 407 -7.25 -10.34 16.22
N ASN A 408 -6.77 -11.53 15.84
CA ASN A 408 -6.07 -12.47 16.72
C ASN A 408 -6.86 -12.76 18.01
N ASP A 409 -8.16 -13.06 17.85
CA ASP A 409 -9.10 -13.41 18.93
C ASP A 409 -9.39 -12.28 19.94
N GLU A 410 -8.85 -11.09 19.72
CA GLU A 410 -9.11 -9.88 20.50
C GLU A 410 -9.94 -8.87 19.69
N PRO A 411 -10.61 -7.89 20.32
CA PRO A 411 -11.18 -6.75 19.61
C PRO A 411 -10.12 -6.05 18.75
N LEU A 412 -10.53 -5.50 17.60
CA LEU A 412 -9.61 -4.75 16.75
C LEU A 412 -8.87 -3.67 17.56
N PRO A 413 -7.54 -3.58 17.47
CA PRO A 413 -6.83 -2.41 17.98
C PRO A 413 -7.23 -1.15 17.18
N ARG A 414 -7.16 0.03 17.82
CA ARG A 414 -7.52 1.30 17.19
C ARG A 414 -6.78 1.55 15.88
N ASP A 415 -5.47 1.29 15.83
CA ASP A 415 -4.66 1.42 14.61
C ASP A 415 -5.09 0.52 13.45
N HIS A 416 -5.75 -0.60 13.78
CA HIS A 416 -6.12 -1.62 12.82
C HIS A 416 -7.60 -1.59 12.47
N GLY A 417 -8.32 -0.52 12.85
CA GLY A 417 -9.67 -0.25 12.34
C GLY A 417 -10.79 -0.44 13.35
N PHE A 418 -10.53 -0.37 14.66
CA PHE A 418 -11.59 -0.43 15.66
C PHE A 418 -12.73 0.57 15.36
N PRO A 419 -14.01 0.15 15.39
CA PRO A 419 -14.48 -1.19 15.76
C PRO A 419 -14.73 -2.14 14.58
N LEU A 420 -14.65 -1.66 13.34
CA LEU A 420 -14.97 -2.43 12.14
C LEU A 420 -14.04 -2.08 10.97
N ARG A 421 -13.57 -3.09 10.25
CA ARG A 421 -12.79 -2.91 9.01
C ARG A 421 -13.20 -3.90 7.92
N ALA A 422 -12.90 -3.58 6.68
CA ALA A 422 -12.84 -4.56 5.61
C ALA A 422 -11.52 -5.36 5.67
N ILE A 423 -11.61 -6.65 5.34
CA ILE A 423 -10.49 -7.55 5.05
C ILE A 423 -10.77 -8.19 3.69
N VAL A 424 -9.86 -7.95 2.74
CA VAL A 424 -9.94 -8.50 1.38
C VAL A 424 -8.75 -9.46 1.15
N PRO A 425 -8.90 -10.76 1.45
CA PRO A 425 -7.78 -11.71 1.36
C PRO A 425 -7.20 -11.82 -0.06
N GLY A 426 -5.87 -11.89 -0.14
CA GLY A 426 -5.11 -11.99 -1.40
C GLY A 426 -4.99 -10.69 -2.19
N TYR A 427 -5.61 -9.60 -1.75
CA TYR A 427 -5.50 -8.28 -2.35
C TYR A 427 -4.51 -7.41 -1.58
N VAL A 428 -4.03 -6.34 -2.23
CA VAL A 428 -3.20 -5.32 -1.59
C VAL A 428 -3.94 -4.70 -0.40
N ALA A 429 -3.23 -4.49 0.71
CA ALA A 429 -3.82 -4.04 1.96
C ALA A 429 -4.55 -2.68 1.86
N ALA A 430 -4.25 -1.89 0.83
CA ALA A 430 -4.93 -0.63 0.53
C ALA A 430 -6.44 -0.78 0.28
N ARG A 431 -6.93 -1.99 -0.06
CA ARG A 431 -8.36 -2.29 -0.27
C ARG A 431 -9.08 -2.76 1.00
N SER A 432 -8.32 -3.13 2.04
CA SER A 432 -8.84 -3.53 3.35
C SER A 432 -9.07 -2.28 4.22
N VAL A 433 -10.06 -1.47 3.85
CA VAL A 433 -10.37 -0.17 4.49
C VAL A 433 -10.64 -0.34 5.99
N LYS A 434 -10.02 0.53 6.80
CA LYS A 434 -10.16 0.55 8.25
C LYS A 434 -11.25 1.53 8.68
N TRP A 435 -11.74 1.38 9.92
CA TRP A 435 -12.72 2.28 10.51
C TRP A 435 -13.96 2.45 9.61
N LEU A 436 -14.44 1.33 9.07
CA LEU A 436 -15.41 1.27 7.99
C LEU A 436 -16.77 1.77 8.47
N ASN A 437 -17.35 2.75 7.79
CA ASN A 437 -18.69 3.29 8.11
C ASN A 437 -19.65 3.30 6.91
N HIS A 438 -19.16 3.17 5.68
CA HIS A 438 -20.00 3.15 4.47
C HIS A 438 -19.50 2.14 3.44
N VAL A 439 -20.45 1.45 2.80
CA VAL A 439 -20.23 0.59 1.64
C VAL A 439 -21.21 0.99 0.55
N THR A 440 -20.70 1.31 -0.63
CA THR A 440 -21.52 1.71 -1.79
C THR A 440 -21.37 0.70 -2.92
N LEU A 441 -22.48 0.21 -3.44
CA LEU A 441 -22.52 -0.61 -4.65
C LEU A 441 -22.58 0.33 -5.85
N SER A 442 -21.70 0.13 -6.82
CA SER A 442 -21.57 1.02 -7.96
C SER A 442 -21.18 0.25 -9.21
N ASP A 443 -21.49 0.81 -10.38
CA ASP A 443 -21.00 0.41 -11.68
C ASP A 443 -19.53 0.84 -11.92
N GLU A 444 -19.01 1.79 -11.13
CA GLU A 444 -17.66 2.35 -11.25
C GLU A 444 -16.79 2.06 -10.02
N GLU A 445 -15.47 2.10 -10.22
CA GLU A 445 -14.52 2.07 -9.12
C GLU A 445 -14.71 3.27 -8.18
N SER A 446 -14.24 3.15 -6.94
CA SER A 446 -14.23 4.27 -6.00
C SER A 446 -13.56 5.50 -6.62
N PRO A 447 -14.18 6.69 -6.54
CA PRO A 447 -13.62 7.93 -7.06
C PRO A 447 -12.46 8.46 -6.20
N SER A 448 -12.23 7.86 -5.03
CA SER A 448 -11.15 8.17 -4.11
C SER A 448 -9.80 8.33 -4.81
N GLN A 449 -9.02 9.34 -4.42
CA GLN A 449 -7.66 9.54 -4.93
C GLN A 449 -6.77 8.30 -4.75
N TRP A 450 -6.97 7.54 -3.67
CA TRP A 450 -6.18 6.34 -3.38
C TRP A 450 -6.55 5.18 -4.31
N GLN A 451 -7.75 5.15 -4.86
CA GLN A 451 -8.14 4.18 -5.90
C GLN A 451 -7.69 4.66 -7.29
N ARG A 452 -7.94 5.93 -7.61
CA ARG A 452 -7.79 6.48 -8.98
C ARG A 452 -6.37 6.94 -9.30
N LYS A 453 -5.68 7.59 -8.35
CA LYS A 453 -4.42 8.33 -8.56
C LYS A 453 -3.28 7.86 -7.64
N ASP A 454 -3.42 6.70 -7.00
CA ASP A 454 -2.35 6.00 -6.29
C ASP A 454 -2.54 4.48 -6.40
N TYR A 455 -1.64 3.69 -5.82
CA TYR A 455 -1.70 2.22 -5.82
C TYR A 455 -1.88 1.63 -7.23
N LYS A 456 -1.17 2.21 -8.20
CA LYS A 456 -1.01 1.72 -9.58
C LYS A 456 0.47 1.47 -9.88
N CYS A 457 0.74 0.69 -10.91
CA CYS A 457 2.10 0.37 -11.34
C CYS A 457 2.28 0.78 -12.81
N PHE A 458 3.42 1.40 -13.12
CA PHE A 458 3.76 1.94 -14.44
C PHE A 458 5.11 1.40 -14.88
N GLY A 459 5.40 1.47 -16.17
CA GLY A 459 6.68 1.02 -16.71
C GLY A 459 7.86 1.85 -16.18
N PRO A 460 9.09 1.31 -16.19
CA PRO A 460 10.24 1.93 -15.54
C PRO A 460 10.68 3.28 -16.10
N ASN A 461 10.24 3.65 -17.30
CA ASN A 461 10.55 4.93 -17.94
C ASN A 461 9.42 5.96 -17.80
N GLN A 462 8.28 5.60 -17.19
CA GLN A 462 7.12 6.49 -17.04
C GLN A 462 7.21 7.25 -15.70
N THR A 463 7.81 8.44 -15.73
CA THR A 463 7.89 9.35 -14.56
C THR A 463 6.83 10.43 -14.55
N LYS A 464 6.26 10.75 -15.73
CA LYS A 464 5.02 11.50 -15.88
C LYS A 464 3.96 10.49 -16.28
N VAL A 465 3.01 10.22 -15.38
CA VAL A 465 2.09 9.08 -15.52
C VAL A 465 0.69 9.57 -15.89
N ASP A 466 0.07 8.86 -16.81
CA ASP A 466 -1.39 8.89 -16.99
C ASP A 466 -1.99 7.85 -16.05
N TRP A 467 -2.66 8.32 -15.00
CA TRP A 467 -3.23 7.45 -13.98
C TRP A 467 -4.36 6.57 -14.49
N ASP A 468 -5.06 6.96 -15.56
CA ASP A 468 -6.17 6.20 -16.11
C ASP A 468 -5.68 5.10 -17.08
N ALA A 469 -4.42 5.15 -17.52
CA ALA A 469 -3.79 4.14 -18.37
C ALA A 469 -3.35 2.86 -17.64
N ALA A 470 -3.38 2.85 -16.30
CA ALA A 470 -3.03 1.67 -15.50
C ALA A 470 -4.21 1.22 -14.62
N PRO A 471 -4.40 -0.10 -14.43
CA PRO A 471 -5.39 -0.59 -13.48
C PRO A 471 -4.93 -0.33 -12.04
N ALA A 472 -5.90 -0.16 -11.14
CA ALA A 472 -5.64 -0.19 -9.70
C ALA A 472 -5.05 -1.55 -9.30
N ILE A 473 -4.02 -1.57 -8.45
CA ILE A 473 -3.48 -2.81 -7.88
C ILE A 473 -4.59 -3.44 -7.04
N GLN A 474 -4.90 -4.70 -7.36
CA GLN A 474 -5.85 -5.54 -6.65
C GLN A 474 -5.06 -6.71 -6.03
N GLU A 475 -4.88 -7.82 -6.75
CA GLU A 475 -4.04 -8.93 -6.28
C GLU A 475 -2.55 -8.57 -6.21
N MET A 476 -1.87 -9.16 -5.22
CA MET A 476 -0.41 -9.03 -5.07
C MET A 476 0.34 -10.12 -5.87
N PRO A 477 1.47 -9.80 -6.52
CA PRO A 477 2.34 -10.81 -7.11
C PRO A 477 3.06 -11.61 -6.02
N VAL A 478 3.71 -12.72 -6.42
CA VAL A 478 4.57 -13.50 -5.52
C VAL A 478 5.70 -12.63 -4.94
N GLN A 479 5.97 -12.81 -3.66
CA GLN A 479 6.93 -12.04 -2.87
C GLN A 479 7.65 -12.96 -1.89
N SER A 480 8.90 -12.61 -1.56
CA SER A 480 9.63 -13.19 -0.44
C SER A 480 10.65 -12.21 0.13
N ALA A 481 11.06 -12.44 1.38
CA ALA A 481 12.14 -11.71 2.03
C ALA A 481 12.85 -12.56 3.09
N ILE A 482 14.14 -12.31 3.25
CA ILE A 482 14.95 -12.78 4.38
C ILE A 482 14.72 -11.81 5.53
N THR A 483 14.31 -12.31 6.69
CA THR A 483 14.04 -11.50 7.89
C THR A 483 14.91 -11.88 9.08
N SER A 484 15.58 -13.03 9.03
CA SER A 484 16.61 -13.42 10.01
C SER A 484 17.79 -14.05 9.29
N LEU A 485 19.00 -13.71 9.74
CA LEU A 485 20.25 -14.23 9.24
C LEU A 485 21.25 -14.33 10.39
N GLN A 486 21.85 -15.50 10.57
CA GLN A 486 22.85 -15.76 11.58
C GLN A 486 24.01 -16.56 10.99
N LEU A 487 25.24 -16.15 11.29
CA LEU A 487 26.44 -16.90 10.92
C LEU A 487 26.87 -17.82 12.06
N GLY A 488 27.14 -19.07 11.74
CA GLY A 488 27.60 -20.09 12.66
C GLY A 488 29.12 -20.23 12.70
N LYS A 489 29.61 -21.46 12.87
CA LYS A 489 31.05 -21.74 12.91
C LYS A 489 31.60 -21.98 11.51
N TRP A 490 32.92 -21.83 11.37
CA TRP A 490 33.65 -22.37 10.23
C TRP A 490 33.77 -23.89 10.39
N THR A 491 33.39 -24.63 9.36
CA THR A 491 33.50 -26.08 9.28
C THR A 491 34.40 -26.46 8.09
N ARG A 492 34.84 -27.72 8.07
CA ARG A 492 35.39 -28.34 6.86
C ARG A 492 34.47 -29.51 6.53
N PRO A 493 34.05 -29.70 5.27
CA PRO A 493 33.30 -30.88 4.89
C PRO A 493 34.06 -32.11 5.34
N SER A 494 33.48 -32.88 6.27
CA SER A 494 34.06 -34.16 6.66
C SER A 494 34.08 -35.04 5.41
N ALA A 495 35.24 -35.57 5.05
CA ALA A 495 35.35 -36.66 4.11
C ALA A 495 34.72 -37.91 4.76
N GLU A 496 33.40 -37.95 4.88
CA GLU A 496 32.68 -39.18 5.16
C GLU A 496 32.82 -40.04 3.89
N PRO A 497 33.43 -41.23 3.98
CA PRO A 497 33.54 -42.11 2.84
C PRO A 497 32.15 -42.67 2.55
N HIS A 498 31.43 -42.06 1.60
CA HIS A 498 30.41 -42.81 0.89
C HIS A 498 31.12 -44.00 0.24
N VAL A 499 30.97 -45.17 0.87
CA VAL A 499 31.37 -46.47 0.33
C VAL A 499 30.53 -46.72 -0.92
N LEU A 500 30.94 -46.14 -2.04
CA LEU A 500 30.67 -46.66 -3.36
C LEU A 500 31.80 -47.62 -3.67
N LYS A 501 31.54 -48.91 -3.43
CA LYS A 501 32.35 -49.98 -4.01
C LYS A 501 32.28 -49.86 -5.53
N ASN A 502 33.45 -49.94 -6.14
CA ASN A 502 33.75 -49.96 -7.58
C ASN A 502 33.89 -48.59 -8.27
N SER A 503 35.13 -48.11 -8.39
CA SER A 503 35.91 -48.28 -9.64
C SER A 503 37.26 -47.57 -9.52
N ASP A 504 38.31 -48.25 -9.97
CA ASP A 504 39.69 -47.77 -10.02
C ASP A 504 39.85 -46.50 -10.87
N THR A 505 39.78 -45.34 -10.22
CA THR A 505 40.40 -44.09 -10.68
C THR A 505 40.81 -43.28 -9.47
N ILE A 506 42.13 -43.22 -9.20
CA ILE A 506 42.72 -42.31 -8.22
C ILE A 506 42.61 -40.89 -8.81
N ASN A 507 41.50 -40.21 -8.52
CA ASN A 507 41.43 -38.76 -8.61
C ASN A 507 41.86 -38.20 -7.25
N SER A 508 42.78 -37.23 -7.28
CA SER A 508 43.25 -36.47 -6.11
C SER A 508 42.11 -36.14 -5.14
N PRO A 509 42.35 -36.18 -3.82
CA PRO A 509 41.34 -35.73 -2.87
C PRO A 509 41.00 -34.28 -3.21
N SER A 510 39.75 -34.01 -3.61
CA SER A 510 39.25 -32.65 -3.69
C SER A 510 39.47 -32.04 -2.31
N GLN A 511 40.42 -31.11 -2.18
CA GLN A 511 40.60 -30.35 -0.94
C GLN A 511 39.28 -29.66 -0.67
N SER A 512 38.52 -30.16 0.29
CA SER A 512 37.26 -29.56 0.67
C SER A 512 37.57 -28.19 1.27
N THR A 513 37.10 -27.14 0.59
CA THR A 513 37.30 -25.77 1.06
C THR A 513 36.56 -25.58 2.37
N PRO A 514 37.12 -24.84 3.36
CA PRO A 514 36.38 -24.47 4.56
C PRO A 514 35.08 -23.76 4.20
N GLU A 515 34.05 -23.96 5.01
CA GLU A 515 32.73 -23.38 4.78
C GLU A 515 32.24 -22.67 6.04
N GLN A 516 31.52 -21.56 5.85
CA GLN A 516 30.93 -20.79 6.93
C GLN A 516 29.46 -21.21 7.07
N GLU A 517 29.09 -21.77 8.23
CA GLU A 517 27.68 -22.08 8.53
C GLU A 517 26.83 -20.81 8.47
N ILE A 518 25.63 -20.92 7.90
CA ILE A 518 24.62 -19.86 7.86
C ILE A 518 23.23 -20.43 8.12
N THR A 519 22.46 -19.71 8.93
CA THR A 519 21.04 -19.95 9.15
C THR A 519 20.25 -18.73 8.70
N MET A 520 19.20 -18.96 7.91
CA MET A 520 18.29 -17.92 7.44
C MET A 520 16.85 -18.30 7.66
N ALA A 521 16.00 -17.30 7.85
CA ALA A 521 14.56 -17.46 7.86
C ALA A 521 13.88 -16.25 7.22
N GLY A 522 12.63 -16.44 6.84
CA GLY A 522 11.85 -15.37 6.23
C GLY A 522 10.43 -15.77 5.92
N TYR A 523 9.79 -14.93 5.11
CA TYR A 523 8.44 -15.17 4.61
C TYR A 523 8.43 -15.25 3.08
N ALA A 524 7.39 -15.89 2.55
CA ALA A 524 6.96 -15.85 1.18
C ALA A 524 5.43 -15.72 1.12
N PHE A 525 4.89 -15.03 0.11
CA PHE A 525 3.45 -14.80 -0.04
C PHE A 525 3.11 -14.55 -1.51
N SER A 526 1.94 -15.00 -1.96
CA SER A 526 1.36 -14.62 -3.25
C SER A 526 -0.10 -14.21 -3.05
N GLY A 527 -0.55 -13.20 -3.79
CA GLY A 527 -1.94 -12.75 -3.75
C GLY A 527 -2.89 -13.76 -4.41
N GLY A 528 -4.16 -13.39 -4.51
CA GLY A 528 -5.18 -14.18 -5.22
C GLY A 528 -5.46 -15.58 -4.65
N GLY A 529 -4.90 -15.93 -3.48
CA GLY A 529 -5.11 -17.23 -2.82
C GLY A 529 -4.18 -18.33 -3.30
N ARG A 530 -3.13 -17.96 -4.05
CA ARG A 530 -2.10 -18.86 -4.56
C ARG A 530 -1.14 -19.27 -3.47
N SER A 531 -0.97 -20.58 -3.29
CA SER A 531 -0.03 -21.15 -2.32
C SER A 531 1.43 -20.98 -2.78
N ILE A 532 2.36 -20.90 -1.83
CA ILE A 532 3.79 -20.97 -2.13
C ILE A 532 4.19 -22.44 -2.21
N VAL A 533 4.70 -22.87 -3.37
CA VAL A 533 5.10 -24.26 -3.61
C VAL A 533 6.61 -24.47 -3.47
N ARG A 534 7.41 -23.39 -3.56
CA ARG A 534 8.86 -23.46 -3.41
C ARG A 534 9.45 -22.12 -2.98
N VAL A 535 10.47 -22.19 -2.12
CA VAL A 535 11.37 -21.07 -1.81
C VAL A 535 12.80 -21.52 -2.09
N ASP A 536 13.50 -20.77 -2.93
CA ASP A 536 14.87 -21.04 -3.34
C ASP A 536 15.81 -20.01 -2.73
N VAL A 537 16.93 -20.48 -2.19
CA VAL A 537 17.97 -19.70 -1.55
C VAL A 537 19.27 -19.86 -2.32
N SER A 538 19.98 -18.76 -2.54
CA SER A 538 21.33 -18.78 -3.11
C SER A 538 22.32 -18.17 -2.13
N LEU A 539 23.52 -18.76 -2.04
CA LEU A 539 24.63 -18.30 -1.20
C LEU A 539 25.78 -17.69 -2.02
N ASP A 540 25.64 -17.61 -3.35
CA ASP A 540 26.71 -17.29 -4.30
C ASP A 540 26.31 -16.20 -5.32
N GLY A 541 25.38 -15.32 -4.92
CA GLY A 541 24.91 -14.24 -5.79
C GLY A 541 23.99 -14.71 -6.92
N GLY A 542 23.36 -15.88 -6.78
CA GLY A 542 22.32 -16.37 -7.70
C GLY A 542 22.81 -17.36 -8.77
N THR A 543 24.04 -17.85 -8.64
CA THR A 543 24.64 -18.81 -9.58
C THR A 543 24.08 -20.22 -9.34
N SER A 544 23.92 -20.61 -8.08
CA SER A 544 23.30 -21.87 -7.66
C SER A 544 22.22 -21.64 -6.60
N TRP A 545 21.34 -22.63 -6.45
CA TRP A 545 20.12 -22.52 -5.64
C TRP A 545 19.84 -23.82 -4.90
N ASP A 546 19.57 -23.69 -3.61
CA ASP A 546 19.07 -24.74 -2.74
C ASP A 546 17.63 -24.44 -2.32
N GLN A 547 16.85 -25.49 -2.00
CA GLN A 547 15.49 -25.32 -1.52
C GLN A 547 15.47 -25.07 -0.02
N ALA A 548 14.77 -24.00 0.40
CA ALA A 548 14.47 -23.75 1.80
C ALA A 548 13.37 -24.70 2.30
N HIS A 549 13.40 -24.97 3.60
CA HIS A 549 12.35 -25.71 4.28
C HIS A 549 11.15 -24.80 4.55
N ILE A 550 10.00 -25.11 3.94
CA ILE A 550 8.73 -24.45 4.25
C ILE A 550 8.22 -24.95 5.61
N LEU A 551 7.91 -24.02 6.52
CA LEU A 551 7.43 -24.36 7.85
C LEU A 551 5.97 -24.86 7.78
N PRO A 552 5.61 -25.94 8.50
CA PRO A 552 4.28 -26.53 8.47
C PRO A 552 3.28 -25.76 9.38
N ASP A 553 3.18 -24.44 9.19
CA ASP A 553 2.37 -23.56 10.04
C ASP A 553 0.86 -23.81 9.89
N CYS A 554 0.43 -24.16 8.67
CA CYS A 554 -0.99 -24.46 8.37
C CYS A 554 -1.40 -25.90 8.65
N VAL A 555 -0.53 -26.74 9.24
CA VAL A 555 -0.86 -28.15 9.50
C VAL A 555 -1.64 -28.27 10.81
N THR A 556 -2.73 -29.06 10.79
CA THR A 556 -3.47 -29.49 11.97
C THR A 556 -2.56 -30.27 12.91
N LYS A 557 -2.44 -29.82 14.17
CA LYS A 557 -1.63 -30.48 15.20
C LYS A 557 -2.53 -31.01 16.31
N ASN A 558 -2.38 -32.29 16.67
CA ASN A 558 -3.04 -32.90 17.84
C ASN A 558 -4.56 -32.68 17.88
N GLY A 559 -5.25 -32.82 16.73
CA GLY A 559 -6.69 -32.62 16.62
C GLY A 559 -7.18 -31.16 16.68
N LYS A 560 -6.28 -30.17 16.79
CA LYS A 560 -6.64 -28.75 16.72
C LYS A 560 -6.86 -28.31 15.26
N PRO A 561 -7.86 -27.47 14.95
CA PRO A 561 -8.04 -26.89 13.63
C PRO A 561 -6.75 -26.23 13.12
N SER A 562 -6.59 -26.20 11.79
CA SER A 562 -5.48 -25.47 11.17
C SER A 562 -5.49 -24.00 11.62
N PRO A 563 -4.32 -23.40 11.93
CA PRO A 563 -4.22 -21.96 12.12
C PRO A 563 -4.59 -21.17 10.87
N CYS A 564 -4.60 -21.80 9.69
CA CYS A 564 -4.95 -21.18 8.42
C CYS A 564 -6.43 -21.43 8.12
N GLN A 565 -7.26 -20.45 8.48
CA GLN A 565 -8.71 -20.51 8.28
C GLN A 565 -9.12 -19.74 7.02
N GLY A 566 -10.18 -20.21 6.36
CA GLY A 566 -10.64 -19.70 5.05
C GLY A 566 -10.56 -20.77 3.96
N ASN A 567 -10.97 -20.39 2.77
CA ASN A 567 -11.09 -21.22 1.57
C ASN A 567 -9.88 -21.14 0.63
N GLY A 568 -8.93 -20.22 0.86
CA GLY A 568 -7.74 -20.04 0.02
C GLY A 568 -6.45 -19.84 0.81
N SER A 569 -5.32 -19.78 0.09
CA SER A 569 -3.99 -19.60 0.69
C SER A 569 -3.74 -18.12 1.01
N TRP A 570 -4.46 -17.58 1.99
CA TRP A 570 -4.43 -16.16 2.33
C TRP A 570 -3.30 -15.76 3.29
N ALA A 571 -2.78 -16.73 4.06
CA ALA A 571 -1.68 -16.54 4.97
C ALA A 571 -0.32 -16.62 4.24
N TRP A 572 0.72 -16.02 4.83
CA TRP A 572 2.08 -16.20 4.32
C TRP A 572 2.59 -17.62 4.58
N THR A 573 3.65 -17.97 3.88
CA THR A 573 4.45 -19.15 4.14
C THR A 573 5.76 -18.72 4.78
N ARG A 574 6.03 -19.15 6.01
CA ARG A 574 7.35 -18.97 6.62
C ARG A 574 8.29 -20.08 6.13
N TRP A 575 9.57 -19.76 6.03
CA TRP A 575 10.60 -20.70 5.61
C TRP A 575 11.85 -20.54 6.46
N SER A 576 12.62 -21.62 6.56
CA SER A 576 13.95 -21.65 7.16
C SER A 576 14.95 -22.33 6.24
N PHE A 577 16.22 -21.98 6.37
CA PHE A 577 17.31 -22.52 5.59
C PHE A 577 18.56 -22.64 6.46
N ASN A 578 19.18 -23.81 6.46
CA ASN A 578 20.49 -24.04 7.03
C ASN A 578 21.42 -24.45 5.89
N GLY A 579 22.54 -23.77 5.75
CA GLY A 579 23.51 -24.07 4.72
C GLY A 579 24.92 -23.69 5.12
N HIS A 580 25.82 -23.83 4.15
CA HIS A 580 27.23 -23.56 4.32
C HIS A 580 27.68 -22.70 3.15
N ILE A 581 28.36 -21.59 3.42
CA ILE A 581 28.93 -20.71 2.40
C ILE A 581 30.37 -21.17 2.18
N PRO A 582 30.71 -21.79 1.03
CA PRO A 582 32.09 -22.13 0.72
C PRO A 582 32.97 -20.88 0.73
N LEU A 583 34.20 -21.01 1.24
CA LEU A 583 35.16 -19.91 1.26
C LEU A 583 35.37 -19.28 -0.14
N ASP A 584 35.31 -20.09 -1.20
CA ASP A 584 35.49 -19.65 -2.59
C ASP A 584 34.36 -18.73 -3.08
N ASN A 585 33.17 -18.82 -2.48
CA ASN A 585 32.05 -17.93 -2.79
C ASN A 585 32.19 -16.56 -2.13
N LEU A 586 33.05 -16.43 -1.13
CA LEU A 586 33.35 -15.17 -0.45
C LEU A 586 34.45 -14.42 -1.20
N LYS A 587 34.08 -13.32 -1.85
CA LYS A 587 35.00 -12.47 -2.61
C LYS A 587 35.55 -11.36 -1.72
N GLU A 588 36.79 -10.94 -1.98
CA GLU A 588 37.37 -9.79 -1.27
C GLU A 588 36.53 -8.54 -1.49
N LYS A 589 36.28 -7.81 -0.39
CA LYS A 589 35.51 -6.57 -0.44
C LYS A 589 36.38 -5.50 -1.10
N THR A 590 36.22 -5.27 -2.39
CA THR A 590 36.86 -4.11 -3.04
C THR A 590 36.25 -2.84 -2.42
N PRO A 591 37.05 -1.92 -1.86
CA PRO A 591 36.52 -0.67 -1.33
C PRO A 591 35.77 0.08 -2.44
N LYS A 592 34.49 0.42 -2.20
CA LYS A 592 33.82 1.41 -3.04
C LYS A 592 34.56 2.74 -2.84
N SER A 593 34.98 3.37 -3.94
CA SER A 593 35.90 4.51 -4.01
C SER A 593 35.33 5.85 -3.50
N THR A 594 34.70 5.88 -2.32
CA THR A 594 34.16 7.12 -1.73
C THR A 594 34.22 7.21 -0.20
N GLU A 595 34.84 6.27 0.51
CA GLU A 595 35.11 6.44 1.95
C GLU A 595 36.62 6.64 2.17
N ALA A 596 36.94 7.68 2.94
CA ALA A 596 38.26 8.25 3.11
C ALA A 596 39.36 7.21 3.34
N GLN A 597 40.52 7.46 2.72
CA GLN A 597 41.78 6.77 2.98
C GLN A 597 42.07 6.78 4.48
N SER A 598 41.80 5.66 5.17
CA SER A 598 42.47 5.37 6.43
C SER A 598 43.83 4.78 6.10
N THR A 599 44.88 5.41 6.61
CA THR A 599 46.29 5.08 6.37
C THR A 599 46.81 3.98 7.31
N ASP A 600 45.98 3.01 7.67
CA ASP A 600 46.41 1.89 8.54
C ASP A 600 46.68 0.64 7.71
N THR A 601 47.90 0.54 7.18
CA THR A 601 48.38 -0.57 6.34
C THR A 601 48.87 -1.78 7.15
N SER A 602 48.39 -1.98 8.39
CA SER A 602 48.92 -3.00 9.29
C SER A 602 48.15 -4.33 9.34
N ASN A 603 47.07 -4.51 8.56
CA ASN A 603 46.45 -5.83 8.35
C ASN A 603 45.65 -5.86 7.03
N PRO A 604 45.97 -6.72 6.04
CA PRO A 604 45.09 -6.90 4.90
C PRO A 604 43.74 -7.42 5.40
N SER A 605 42.64 -6.73 5.07
CA SER A 605 41.32 -7.12 5.55
C SER A 605 40.97 -8.54 5.09
N THR A 606 41.00 -9.52 6.00
CA THR A 606 40.52 -10.90 5.77
C THR A 606 39.00 -10.99 5.67
N GLN A 607 38.31 -9.84 5.68
CA GLN A 607 36.88 -9.75 5.51
C GLN A 607 36.51 -9.96 4.03
N ARG A 608 35.83 -11.07 3.77
CA ARG A 608 35.29 -11.41 2.45
C ARG A 608 33.78 -11.47 2.50
N CYS A 609 33.13 -11.18 1.39
CA CYS A 609 31.68 -11.07 1.32
C CYS A 609 31.10 -11.90 0.17
N THR A 610 29.89 -12.40 0.38
CA THR A 610 29.00 -12.93 -0.66
C THR A 610 27.67 -12.19 -0.59
N THR A 611 26.80 -12.42 -1.58
CA THR A 611 25.43 -11.93 -1.57
C THR A 611 24.49 -13.12 -1.51
N VAL A 612 23.72 -13.21 -0.43
CA VAL A 612 22.70 -14.25 -0.28
C VAL A 612 21.38 -13.75 -0.83
N LEU A 613 20.65 -14.64 -1.52
CA LEU A 613 19.43 -14.32 -2.22
C LEU A 613 18.28 -15.25 -1.82
N VAL A 614 17.06 -14.73 -1.89
CA VAL A 614 15.85 -15.57 -1.84
C VAL A 614 14.85 -15.20 -2.94
N LYS A 615 14.19 -16.23 -3.47
CA LYS A 615 13.04 -16.11 -4.37
C LYS A 615 12.00 -17.19 -4.06
N ALA A 616 10.73 -16.88 -4.31
CA ALA A 616 9.63 -17.82 -4.16
C ALA A 616 8.96 -18.13 -5.50
N THR A 617 8.28 -19.27 -5.55
CA THR A 617 7.42 -19.71 -6.66
C THR A 617 6.05 -20.09 -6.09
N ASP A 618 4.98 -19.57 -6.68
CA ASP A 618 3.60 -19.92 -6.30
C ASP A 618 3.06 -21.12 -7.10
N ASP A 619 1.86 -21.61 -6.77
CA ASP A 619 1.22 -22.77 -7.42
C ASP A 619 0.79 -22.55 -8.88
N ALA A 620 0.75 -21.29 -9.32
CA ALA A 620 0.63 -20.93 -10.73
C ALA A 620 2.00 -20.81 -11.42
N TYR A 621 3.08 -21.15 -10.72
CA TYR A 621 4.48 -21.03 -11.16
C TYR A 621 4.89 -19.59 -11.52
N ASN A 622 4.20 -18.57 -11.00
CA ASN A 622 4.74 -17.23 -11.03
C ASN A 622 5.99 -17.17 -10.16
N THR A 623 6.99 -16.43 -10.64
CA THR A 623 8.26 -16.23 -9.93
C THR A 623 8.59 -14.75 -9.81
N GLN A 624 9.57 -14.46 -8.97
CA GLN A 624 10.06 -13.11 -8.74
C GLN A 624 11.10 -12.72 -9.80
N PRO A 625 11.12 -11.44 -10.26
CA PRO A 625 12.16 -10.96 -11.15
C PRO A 625 13.52 -10.92 -10.45
N ASP A 626 14.59 -11.02 -11.22
CA ASP A 626 15.96 -10.99 -10.69
C ASP A 626 16.28 -9.64 -10.00
N SER A 627 16.09 -8.52 -10.71
CA SER A 627 16.34 -7.16 -10.19
C SER A 627 15.16 -6.22 -10.40
N HIS A 628 15.23 -5.07 -9.72
CA HIS A 628 14.27 -3.98 -9.85
C HIS A 628 14.54 -3.08 -11.06
N THR A 629 15.62 -3.28 -11.82
CA THR A 629 15.92 -2.41 -12.97
C THR A 629 14.78 -2.41 -14.00
N ALA A 630 14.23 -3.59 -14.29
CA ALA A 630 13.13 -3.76 -15.24
C ALA A 630 11.74 -3.51 -14.62
N THR A 631 11.62 -3.55 -13.29
CA THR A 631 10.34 -3.45 -12.57
C THR A 631 10.20 -2.19 -11.72
N TRP A 632 11.20 -1.31 -11.75
CA TRP A 632 11.16 0.00 -11.11
C TRP A 632 9.92 0.75 -11.59
N ASN A 633 9.29 1.50 -10.70
CA ASN A 633 8.21 2.40 -11.04
C ASN A 633 8.24 3.61 -10.10
N LEU A 634 7.72 4.74 -10.56
CA LEU A 634 7.78 6.03 -9.84
C LEU A 634 7.30 5.95 -8.39
N ARG A 635 6.27 5.15 -8.10
CA ARG A 635 5.68 5.01 -6.75
C ARG A 635 6.40 4.00 -5.86
N GLY A 636 7.33 3.23 -6.42
CA GLY A 636 7.99 2.14 -5.73
C GLY A 636 7.02 1.08 -5.21
N ASN A 637 5.94 0.83 -5.95
CA ASN A 637 4.97 -0.22 -5.65
C ASN A 637 5.47 -1.57 -6.16
N LEU A 638 5.02 -2.67 -5.56
CA LEU A 638 5.29 -4.05 -6.01
C LEU A 638 6.78 -4.37 -6.13
N ALA A 639 7.58 -3.97 -5.13
CA ALA A 639 9.01 -4.30 -5.05
C ALA A 639 9.19 -5.80 -4.73
N SER A 640 9.10 -6.63 -5.76
CA SER A 640 9.09 -8.10 -5.65
C SER A 640 10.32 -8.78 -6.22
N ALA A 641 11.38 -8.05 -6.61
CA ALA A 641 12.60 -8.72 -7.06
C ALA A 641 13.25 -9.53 -5.93
N TRP A 642 14.12 -10.48 -6.28
CA TRP A 642 14.82 -11.34 -5.33
C TRP A 642 15.43 -10.51 -4.19
N HIS A 643 15.14 -10.88 -2.94
CA HIS A 643 15.71 -10.16 -1.81
C HIS A 643 17.17 -10.51 -1.67
N ARG A 644 18.02 -9.49 -1.44
CA ARG A 644 19.47 -9.63 -1.41
C ARG A 644 20.01 -9.09 -0.09
N ILE A 645 20.86 -9.85 0.56
CA ILE A 645 21.61 -9.39 1.72
C ILE A 645 23.10 -9.65 1.46
N GLN A 646 23.92 -8.62 1.61
CA GLN A 646 25.36 -8.79 1.60
C GLN A 646 25.80 -9.37 2.96
N VAL A 647 26.52 -10.48 2.91
CA VAL A 647 27.03 -11.19 4.07
C VAL A 647 28.54 -11.12 4.02
N CYS A 648 29.17 -10.54 5.04
CA CYS A 648 30.61 -10.43 5.15
C CYS A 648 31.08 -11.18 6.40
N THR A 649 32.12 -12.00 6.28
CA THR A 649 32.70 -12.76 7.40
C THR A 649 34.21 -12.60 7.44
N ASP A 650 34.80 -12.69 8.63
CA ASP A 650 36.24 -12.78 8.80
C ASP A 650 36.72 -14.20 8.46
N CYS A 651 37.51 -14.28 7.40
CA CYS A 651 38.06 -15.54 6.89
C CYS A 651 39.39 -15.92 7.57
N SER A 652 39.91 -15.13 8.50
CA SER A 652 41.18 -15.42 9.20
C SER A 652 41.18 -16.81 9.83
N ARG A 653 40.07 -17.21 10.47
CA ARG A 653 39.88 -18.54 11.08
C ARG A 653 39.80 -19.68 10.07
N ALA A 654 39.32 -19.42 8.86
CA ALA A 654 39.30 -20.39 7.77
C ALA A 654 40.72 -20.63 7.20
N LEU A 655 41.54 -19.57 7.18
CA LEU A 655 42.88 -19.55 6.57
C LEU A 655 44.01 -20.03 7.51
N THR A 656 43.78 -20.11 8.83
CA THR A 656 44.85 -20.29 9.84
C THR A 656 45.18 -21.74 10.23
N ARG A 657 44.82 -22.76 9.44
CA ARG A 657 45.23 -24.16 9.70
C ARG A 657 45.77 -24.88 8.46
N ASN A 658 46.96 -24.45 8.04
CA ASN A 658 47.94 -25.24 7.28
C ASN A 658 49.12 -25.59 8.21
N VAL A 659 48.86 -26.34 9.28
CA VAL A 659 49.89 -27.08 10.03
C VAL A 659 49.40 -28.49 10.23
#